data_AF-A0A2E3NGF6-F1
#
_entry.id   AF-A0A2E3NGF6-F1
#
_cell.length_a   1.000
_cell.length_b   1.000
_cell.length_c   1.000
_cell.angle_alpha   90.00
_cell.angle_beta   90.00
_cell.angle_gamma   90.00
#
_symmetry.space_group_name_H-M   'P 1'
#
loop_
_entity.id
_entity.type
_entity.pdbx_description
1 polymer ?
#
loop_
_entity_poly.entity_id
_entity_poly.type
_entity_poly.pdbx_seq_one_letter_code
_entity_poly.pdbx_strand_id
1 'polypeptide(L)'
;MKQVLQSPRSGSLEIVEVPAPAVGPGMVLVRNVHSVMSPGTEKMAMDFARRSMLGKARSRPDLVSQVLRKLKHEGPLPTYRTVVNKLDAPQPLGYASAGSVEEVGPGVASFQPGDLVACAGAGYANHAELVVVPENLTAHVPEGLSLEKASFATLGAIAMQGLRVGDPSLGEVVVVIGLGLIGQLTVQLLLANGCRVYGIDLDPTRIEQARAQGMEFGAAPGDDHEPFLASATGGHGADMAIVTAASDSSAPIQLAAELCRHKGRVVAVGATAMDLDRRTFYEKELDLRMSMSYGPGRYDRKYEEVGLDYPIGYVRWTEQRNLQAFVDLAARGAIDPLTMDVESVPFERATEVYEALAKGERKSLAAVFRYAEDPDRSRSTAVAGKTASRAKKDEVGISFVGAGNYAKAVLLPALVKESKISMQSVVTSTGPSAQRTGERFGFATCGTDASEVFADDAVDLVFVTTQHDTHATLAEQALRADKAVWLEKPVGLTMEEVDATLRAAEENDGFLMVGYNRRFSSHARAVREAFAKRSGPMAIQYVVAAGATPGGTWLTDPKVGGGRVIGEVCHFVDLCTYLVGAPPTGATANALGRDPETDDSTVIVVRYADGSTASISYLANASTELPKERWEVHADGKSAICDNFRVTTLPGGKQLKGLNQDKGQATAIKDTLAAIRNGEPSPISLDEIRSTSQITIGLVH
;
A
#
# COMPACT_ATOMS: atom_id res chain seq x y z
N MET A 1 3.44 -20.71 -2.97
CA MET A 1 2.06 -20.59 -3.54
C MET A 1 2.14 -19.93 -4.91
N LYS A 2 1.20 -20.22 -5.80
CA LYS A 2 1.09 -19.56 -7.11
C LYS A 2 0.20 -18.32 -7.02
N GLN A 3 0.55 -17.29 -7.78
CA GLN A 3 -0.20 -16.03 -7.87
C GLN A 3 -0.07 -15.41 -9.26
N VAL A 4 -1.15 -14.79 -9.76
CA VAL A 4 -1.11 -14.00 -11.00
C VAL A 4 -0.58 -12.61 -10.70
N LEU A 5 0.52 -12.24 -11.37
CA LEU A 5 1.12 -10.92 -11.28
C LEU A 5 1.18 -10.25 -12.66
N GLN A 6 0.97 -8.94 -12.67
CA GLN A 6 1.23 -8.06 -13.79
C GLN A 6 2.48 -7.24 -13.54
N SER A 7 3.36 -7.17 -14.54
CA SER A 7 4.49 -6.23 -14.55
C SER A 7 4.02 -4.85 -15.01
N PRO A 8 4.06 -3.80 -14.17
CA PRO A 8 3.69 -2.45 -14.61
C PRO A 8 4.66 -1.86 -15.62
N ARG A 9 5.87 -2.42 -15.75
CA ARG A 9 6.89 -1.98 -16.70
C ARG A 9 6.65 -2.52 -18.12
N SER A 10 6.44 -3.83 -18.26
CA SER A 10 6.27 -4.51 -19.55
C SER A 10 4.80 -4.76 -19.92
N GLY A 11 3.89 -4.73 -18.95
CA GLY A 11 2.51 -5.17 -19.10
C GLY A 11 2.34 -6.70 -19.23
N SER A 12 3.43 -7.47 -19.06
CA SER A 12 3.40 -8.95 -19.10
C SER A 12 2.66 -9.50 -17.88
N LEU A 13 1.99 -10.64 -18.10
CA LEU A 13 1.26 -11.38 -17.09
C LEU A 13 1.93 -12.73 -16.88
N GLU A 14 2.16 -13.08 -15.62
CA GLU A 14 2.85 -14.31 -15.25
C GLU A 14 2.17 -14.93 -14.03
N ILE A 15 2.04 -16.25 -14.04
CA ILE A 15 1.78 -17.02 -12.81
C ILE A 15 3.15 -17.30 -12.21
N VAL A 16 3.41 -16.72 -11.05
CA VAL A 16 4.68 -16.89 -10.35
C VAL A 16 4.49 -17.66 -9.06
N GLU A 17 5.54 -18.37 -8.67
CA GLU A 17 5.63 -18.95 -7.32
C GLU A 17 6.17 -17.89 -6.37
N VAL A 18 5.40 -17.59 -5.33
CA VAL A 18 5.71 -16.63 -4.27
C VAL A 18 5.55 -17.30 -2.91
N PRO A 19 6.25 -16.80 -1.88
CA PRO A 19 6.01 -17.21 -0.50
C PRO A 19 4.55 -16.98 -0.09
N ALA A 20 3.99 -17.89 0.72
CA ALA A 20 2.67 -17.69 1.30
C ALA A 20 2.66 -16.45 2.20
N PRO A 21 1.59 -15.63 2.22
CA PRO A 21 1.52 -14.49 3.11
C PRO A 21 1.49 -14.93 4.58
N ALA A 22 2.21 -14.21 5.45
CA ALA A 22 2.07 -14.35 6.89
C ALA A 22 0.82 -13.60 7.38
N VAL A 23 0.23 -14.06 8.48
CA VAL A 23 -1.02 -13.50 9.03
C VAL A 23 -0.69 -12.42 10.05
N GLY A 24 -1.13 -11.20 9.76
CA GLY A 24 -1.00 -10.05 10.67
C GLY A 24 -2.23 -9.85 11.57
N PRO A 25 -2.16 -8.96 12.56
CA PRO A 25 -3.32 -8.59 13.37
C PRO A 25 -4.51 -8.10 12.52
N GLY A 26 -5.74 -8.47 12.91
CA GLY A 26 -6.97 -8.09 12.19
C GLY A 26 -7.15 -8.71 10.80
N MET A 27 -6.30 -9.66 10.42
CA MET A 27 -6.30 -10.30 9.10
C MET A 27 -6.69 -11.77 9.17
N VAL A 28 -7.29 -12.27 8.09
CA VAL A 28 -7.73 -13.65 7.89
C VAL A 28 -6.97 -14.24 6.71
N LEU A 29 -6.29 -15.37 6.93
CA LEU A 29 -5.65 -16.14 5.86
C LEU A 29 -6.67 -17.11 5.28
N VAL A 30 -6.88 -17.03 3.97
CA VAL A 30 -7.87 -17.82 3.25
C VAL A 30 -7.18 -18.59 2.13
N ARG A 31 -7.43 -19.91 2.10
CA ARG A 31 -7.12 -20.75 0.94
C ARG A 31 -8.23 -20.63 -0.08
N ASN A 32 -7.91 -20.03 -1.22
CA ASN A 32 -8.87 -19.83 -2.27
C ASN A 32 -9.26 -21.15 -2.92
N VAL A 33 -10.56 -21.35 -3.09
CA VAL A 33 -11.12 -22.44 -3.90
C VAL A 33 -11.61 -21.88 -5.23
N HIS A 34 -12.17 -20.66 -5.22
CA HIS A 34 -12.62 -19.94 -6.40
C HIS A 34 -12.23 -18.47 -6.34
N SER A 35 -11.96 -17.86 -7.50
CA SER A 35 -11.83 -16.40 -7.62
C SER A 35 -12.40 -15.92 -8.95
N VAL A 36 -13.00 -14.73 -8.98
CA VAL A 36 -13.73 -14.24 -10.15
C VAL A 36 -12.99 -13.09 -10.81
N MET A 37 -12.72 -13.25 -12.11
CA MET A 37 -12.19 -12.19 -12.94
C MET A 37 -13.35 -11.36 -13.51
N SER A 38 -13.29 -10.04 -13.34
CA SER A 38 -14.24 -9.11 -13.94
C SER A 38 -13.60 -8.40 -15.15
N PRO A 39 -14.16 -8.50 -16.36
CA PRO A 39 -13.56 -7.91 -17.56
C PRO A 39 -13.34 -6.40 -17.47
N GLY A 40 -14.29 -5.63 -16.92
CA GLY A 40 -14.24 -4.16 -16.92
C GLY A 40 -13.07 -3.59 -16.12
N THR A 41 -13.06 -3.87 -14.80
CA THR A 41 -12.03 -3.37 -13.88
C THR A 41 -10.64 -3.85 -14.28
N GLU A 42 -10.53 -5.10 -14.70
CA GLU A 42 -9.23 -5.71 -14.97
C GLU A 42 -8.67 -5.31 -16.32
N LYS A 43 -9.52 -5.15 -17.34
CA LYS A 43 -9.10 -4.56 -18.61
C LYS A 43 -8.59 -3.13 -18.39
N MET A 44 -9.24 -2.32 -17.56
CA MET A 44 -8.76 -0.97 -17.25
C MET A 44 -7.36 -0.98 -16.58
N ALA A 45 -7.15 -1.89 -15.62
CA ALA A 45 -5.84 -2.07 -14.99
C ALA A 45 -4.77 -2.51 -16.02
N MET A 46 -5.10 -3.47 -16.88
CA MET A 46 -4.22 -3.97 -17.92
C MET A 46 -3.89 -2.92 -18.99
N ASP A 47 -4.88 -2.18 -19.47
CA ASP A 47 -4.71 -1.13 -20.48
C ASP A 47 -3.81 -0.03 -19.93
N PHE A 48 -3.94 0.32 -18.64
CA PHE A 48 -3.02 1.23 -17.97
C PHE A 48 -1.59 0.67 -17.93
N ALA A 49 -1.41 -0.59 -17.56
CA ALA A 49 -0.09 -1.23 -17.50
C ALA A 49 0.60 -1.35 -18.87
N ARG A 50 -0.17 -1.52 -19.96
CA ARG A 50 0.35 -1.63 -21.34
C ARG A 50 0.64 -0.28 -22.02
N ARG A 51 0.21 0.86 -21.46
CA ARG A 51 0.53 2.19 -22.00
C ARG A 51 2.03 2.45 -22.04
N SER A 52 2.46 3.22 -23.04
CA SER A 52 3.82 3.75 -23.09
C SER A 52 4.10 4.65 -21.87
N MET A 53 5.38 4.89 -21.56
CA MET A 53 5.76 5.78 -20.44
C MET A 53 5.13 7.18 -20.55
N LEU A 54 5.03 7.72 -21.77
CA LEU A 54 4.37 9.00 -22.03
C LEU A 54 2.86 8.90 -21.79
N GLY A 55 2.23 7.79 -22.20
CA GLY A 55 0.81 7.52 -21.95
C GLY A 55 0.48 7.42 -20.45
N LYS A 56 1.32 6.73 -19.68
CA LYS A 56 1.20 6.62 -18.21
C LYS A 56 1.33 7.98 -17.53
N ALA A 57 2.34 8.76 -17.94
CA ALA A 57 2.56 10.12 -17.44
C ALA A 57 1.35 11.03 -17.71
N ARG A 58 0.76 10.98 -18.91
CA ARG A 58 -0.42 11.79 -19.26
C ARG A 58 -1.65 11.42 -18.42
N SER A 59 -1.83 10.15 -18.07
CA SER A 59 -2.95 9.71 -17.22
C SER A 59 -2.78 9.99 -15.73
N ARG A 60 -1.56 10.32 -15.28
CA ARG A 60 -1.24 10.57 -13.87
C ARG A 60 -0.42 11.85 -13.70
N PRO A 61 -1.00 13.03 -14.00
CA PRO A 61 -0.30 14.32 -13.91
C PRO A 61 0.17 14.65 -12.48
N ASP A 62 -0.51 14.09 -11.48
CA ASP A 62 -0.13 14.13 -10.07
C ASP A 62 1.24 13.48 -9.83
N LEU A 63 1.47 12.28 -10.37
CA LEU A 63 2.73 11.56 -10.24
C LEU A 63 3.86 12.25 -11.01
N VAL A 64 3.56 12.84 -12.18
CA VAL A 64 4.55 13.62 -12.94
C VAL A 64 5.03 14.81 -12.12
N SER A 65 4.12 15.54 -11.48
CA SER A 65 4.46 16.65 -10.59
C SER A 65 5.32 16.22 -9.40
N GLN A 66 5.09 15.01 -8.85
CA GLN A 66 5.96 14.43 -7.81
C GLN A 66 7.37 14.11 -8.34
N VAL A 67 7.47 13.53 -9.55
CA VAL A 67 8.76 13.21 -10.19
C VAL A 67 9.58 14.47 -10.48
N LEU A 68 8.96 15.53 -11.01
CA LEU A 68 9.64 16.80 -11.29
C LEU A 68 10.16 17.47 -10.01
N ARG A 69 9.37 17.47 -8.93
CA ARG A 69 9.83 17.95 -7.62
C ARG A 69 11.01 17.14 -7.12
N LYS A 70 10.93 15.81 -7.19
CA LYS A 70 12.02 14.92 -6.77
C LYS A 70 13.30 15.15 -7.58
N LEU A 71 13.16 15.36 -8.90
CA LEU A 71 14.28 15.68 -9.80
C LEU A 71 14.98 16.97 -9.37
N LYS A 72 14.23 18.02 -9.06
CA LYS A 72 14.77 19.31 -8.59
C LYS A 72 15.55 19.16 -7.28
N HIS A 73 15.04 18.37 -6.33
CA HIS A 73 15.63 18.27 -4.98
C HIS A 73 16.75 17.24 -4.85
N GLU A 74 16.52 16.04 -5.37
CA GLU A 74 17.41 14.88 -5.17
C GLU A 74 18.32 14.64 -6.37
N GLY A 75 17.98 15.20 -7.54
CA GLY A 75 18.73 15.03 -8.77
C GLY A 75 18.24 13.88 -9.66
N PRO A 76 18.85 13.69 -10.83
CA PRO A 76 18.35 12.78 -11.87
C PRO A 76 18.45 11.31 -11.49
N LEU A 77 19.58 10.88 -10.93
CA LEU A 77 19.82 9.46 -10.67
C LEU A 77 18.92 8.88 -9.56
N PRO A 78 18.73 9.52 -8.40
CA PRO A 78 17.80 9.03 -7.36
C PRO A 78 16.34 9.04 -7.82
N THR A 79 15.96 10.05 -8.60
CA THR A 79 14.61 10.17 -9.18
C THR A 79 14.34 9.04 -10.17
N TYR A 80 15.28 8.78 -11.09
CA TYR A 80 15.19 7.66 -12.04
C TYR A 80 15.03 6.32 -11.31
N ARG A 81 15.86 6.05 -10.29
CA ARG A 81 15.74 4.82 -9.49
C ARG A 81 14.39 4.67 -8.81
N THR A 82 13.83 5.76 -8.29
CA THR A 82 12.50 5.75 -7.65
C THR A 82 11.41 5.38 -8.65
N VAL A 83 11.43 5.99 -9.84
CA VAL A 83 10.46 5.69 -10.91
C VAL A 83 10.59 4.24 -11.35
N VAL A 84 11.81 3.78 -11.61
CA VAL A 84 12.08 2.39 -11.98
C VAL A 84 11.61 1.42 -10.90
N ASN A 85 11.91 1.68 -9.62
CA ASN A 85 11.48 0.83 -8.51
C ASN A 85 9.95 0.74 -8.40
N LYS A 86 9.23 1.84 -8.67
CA LYS A 86 7.77 1.85 -8.64
C LYS A 86 7.15 1.10 -9.82
N LEU A 87 7.81 1.13 -10.99
CA LEU A 87 7.38 0.39 -12.19
C LEU A 87 7.77 -1.09 -12.17
N ASP A 88 8.84 -1.43 -11.45
CA ASP A 88 9.31 -2.82 -11.28
C ASP A 88 8.56 -3.56 -10.14
N ALA A 89 7.76 -2.85 -9.34
CA ALA A 89 6.93 -3.45 -8.30
C ALA A 89 5.81 -4.29 -8.94
N PRO A 90 5.69 -5.58 -8.60
CA PRO A 90 4.68 -6.43 -9.19
C PRO A 90 3.29 -5.98 -8.73
N GLN A 91 2.31 -6.05 -9.64
CA GLN A 91 0.92 -5.75 -9.33
C GLN A 91 0.11 -7.05 -9.31
N PRO A 92 -0.35 -7.51 -8.14
CA PRO A 92 -1.35 -8.55 -8.03
C PRO A 92 -2.62 -8.21 -8.82
N LEU A 93 -3.21 -9.21 -9.47
CA LEU A 93 -4.54 -9.11 -10.08
C LEU A 93 -5.58 -9.85 -9.25
N GLY A 94 -6.85 -9.49 -9.45
CA GLY A 94 -7.99 -10.02 -8.69
C GLY A 94 -8.35 -9.19 -7.46
N TYR A 95 -9.62 -9.26 -7.09
CA TYR A 95 -10.19 -8.55 -5.95
C TYR A 95 -11.46 -9.22 -5.37
N ALA A 96 -11.75 -10.44 -5.82
CA ALA A 96 -12.96 -11.20 -5.48
C ALA A 96 -12.63 -12.69 -5.46
N SER A 97 -12.78 -13.32 -4.30
CA SER A 97 -12.48 -14.74 -4.10
C SER A 97 -13.35 -15.37 -3.02
N ALA A 98 -13.38 -16.70 -2.98
CA ALA A 98 -13.99 -17.44 -1.90
C ALA A 98 -13.20 -18.72 -1.61
N GLY A 99 -13.19 -19.11 -0.35
CA GLY A 99 -12.30 -20.15 0.13
C GLY A 99 -12.58 -20.57 1.57
N SER A 100 -11.61 -21.26 2.16
CA SER A 100 -11.63 -21.68 3.55
C SER A 100 -10.59 -20.93 4.37
N VAL A 101 -10.94 -20.55 5.59
CA VAL A 101 -10.02 -19.90 6.53
C VAL A 101 -8.99 -20.92 7.02
N GLU A 102 -7.70 -20.60 6.89
CA GLU A 102 -6.60 -21.44 7.42
C GLU A 102 -6.12 -20.96 8.79
N GLU A 103 -6.05 -19.65 8.96
CA GLU A 103 -5.52 -19.00 10.15
C GLU A 103 -6.15 -17.62 10.30
N VAL A 104 -6.31 -17.19 11.55
CA VAL A 104 -6.74 -15.83 11.91
C VAL A 104 -5.67 -15.15 12.72
N GLY A 105 -5.42 -13.89 12.40
CA GLY A 105 -4.44 -13.08 13.11
C GLY A 105 -4.97 -12.59 14.46
N PRO A 106 -4.09 -12.08 15.33
CA PRO A 106 -4.48 -11.52 16.61
C PRO A 106 -5.57 -10.44 16.46
N GLY A 107 -6.58 -10.48 17.31
CA GLY A 107 -7.67 -9.49 17.34
C GLY A 107 -8.85 -9.77 16.40
N VAL A 108 -8.75 -10.77 15.52
CA VAL A 108 -9.90 -11.25 14.74
C VAL A 108 -10.82 -12.05 15.65
N ALA A 109 -12.11 -11.69 15.67
CA ALA A 109 -13.11 -12.36 16.51
C ALA A 109 -14.24 -13.02 15.70
N SER A 110 -14.45 -12.58 14.45
CA SER A 110 -15.60 -13.00 13.65
C SER A 110 -15.37 -14.29 12.87
N PHE A 111 -14.13 -14.80 12.81
CA PHE A 111 -13.74 -15.94 11.99
C PHE A 111 -12.83 -16.90 12.77
N GLN A 112 -12.82 -18.16 12.36
CA GLN A 112 -11.93 -19.21 12.86
C GLN A 112 -11.47 -20.13 11.73
N PRO A 113 -10.36 -20.86 11.90
CA PRO A 113 -9.93 -21.88 10.93
C PRO A 113 -11.06 -22.87 10.59
N GLY A 114 -11.24 -23.16 9.31
CA GLY A 114 -12.28 -24.02 8.77
C GLY A 114 -13.54 -23.30 8.29
N ASP A 115 -13.76 -22.03 8.67
CA ASP A 115 -14.89 -21.26 8.15
C ASP A 115 -14.81 -21.10 6.64
N LEU A 116 -15.96 -21.16 5.97
CA LEU A 116 -16.08 -20.86 4.54
C LEU A 116 -16.38 -19.37 4.37
N VAL A 117 -15.61 -18.70 3.52
CA VAL A 117 -15.69 -17.23 3.40
C VAL A 117 -15.63 -16.73 1.97
N ALA A 118 -16.29 -15.60 1.73
CA ALA A 118 -16.13 -14.76 0.55
C ALA A 118 -15.29 -13.54 0.91
N CYS A 119 -14.38 -13.16 0.02
CA CYS A 119 -13.35 -12.15 0.27
C CYS A 119 -13.36 -11.05 -0.80
N ALA A 120 -13.09 -9.83 -0.36
CA ALA A 120 -13.04 -8.63 -1.19
C ALA A 120 -11.71 -7.87 -1.06
N GLY A 121 -11.51 -6.91 -1.97
CA GLY A 121 -10.45 -5.92 -1.90
C GLY A 121 -9.31 -6.16 -2.88
N ALA A 122 -9.06 -5.18 -3.75
CA ALA A 122 -7.90 -5.19 -4.64
C ALA A 122 -6.62 -5.08 -3.82
N GLY A 123 -5.67 -5.99 -4.05
CA GLY A 123 -4.47 -6.12 -3.21
C GLY A 123 -4.62 -7.11 -2.06
N TYR A 124 -5.85 -7.52 -1.71
CA TYR A 124 -6.15 -8.52 -0.68
C TYR A 124 -6.68 -9.83 -1.32
N ALA A 125 -7.91 -9.82 -1.84
CA ALA A 125 -8.60 -10.95 -2.46
C ALA A 125 -8.13 -11.22 -3.91
N ASN A 126 -6.82 -11.36 -4.09
CA ASN A 126 -6.16 -11.53 -5.39
C ASN A 126 -6.37 -12.94 -5.98
N HIS A 127 -6.07 -13.11 -7.27
CA HIS A 127 -5.98 -14.41 -7.93
C HIS A 127 -4.70 -15.14 -7.52
N ALA A 128 -4.81 -15.86 -6.41
CA ALA A 128 -3.71 -16.56 -5.77
C ALA A 128 -4.24 -17.76 -4.98
N GLU A 129 -3.41 -18.78 -4.75
CA GLU A 129 -3.82 -19.96 -3.99
C GLU A 129 -4.14 -19.64 -2.51
N LEU A 130 -3.42 -18.67 -1.93
CA LEU A 130 -3.64 -18.17 -0.56
C LEU A 130 -3.71 -16.64 -0.59
N VAL A 131 -4.61 -16.06 0.18
CA VAL A 131 -4.77 -14.62 0.34
C VAL A 131 -4.88 -14.26 1.81
N VAL A 132 -4.35 -13.10 2.20
CA VAL A 132 -4.58 -12.53 3.53
C VAL A 132 -5.47 -11.31 3.36
N VAL A 133 -6.59 -11.28 4.08
CA VAL A 133 -7.68 -10.32 3.87
C VAL A 133 -8.09 -9.73 5.22
N PRO A 134 -8.28 -8.42 5.33
CA PRO A 134 -8.79 -7.83 6.56
C PRO A 134 -10.17 -8.38 6.94
N GLU A 135 -10.44 -8.52 8.24
CA GLU A 135 -11.71 -9.06 8.76
C GLU A 135 -12.95 -8.36 8.16
N ASN A 136 -12.90 -7.03 8.01
CA ASN A 136 -13.98 -6.22 7.45
C ASN A 136 -14.16 -6.34 5.92
N LEU A 137 -13.31 -7.11 5.24
CA LEU A 137 -13.43 -7.44 3.81
C LEU A 137 -13.76 -8.93 3.59
N THR A 138 -14.18 -9.62 4.65
CA THR A 138 -14.53 -11.04 4.66
C THR A 138 -15.98 -11.25 5.10
N ALA A 139 -16.69 -12.16 4.44
CA ALA A 139 -18.07 -12.53 4.77
C ALA A 139 -18.22 -14.05 4.90
N HIS A 140 -19.07 -14.49 5.83
CA HIS A 140 -19.36 -15.90 6.06
C HIS A 140 -20.17 -16.49 4.91
N VAL A 141 -19.77 -17.67 4.45
CA VAL A 141 -20.50 -18.46 3.47
C VAL A 141 -21.25 -19.57 4.20
N PRO A 142 -22.59 -19.56 4.20
CA PRO A 142 -23.38 -20.56 4.90
C PRO A 142 -23.24 -21.93 4.24
N GLU A 143 -23.44 -22.97 5.05
CA GLU A 143 -23.50 -24.35 4.58
C GLU A 143 -24.57 -24.50 3.48
N GLY A 144 -24.19 -25.09 2.34
CA GLY A 144 -25.08 -25.31 1.18
C GLY A 144 -24.93 -24.30 0.04
N LEU A 145 -24.30 -23.12 0.25
CA LEU A 145 -23.93 -22.25 -0.86
C LEU A 145 -22.57 -22.67 -1.43
N SER A 146 -22.47 -22.87 -2.75
CA SER A 146 -21.18 -23.20 -3.36
C SER A 146 -20.21 -22.01 -3.30
N LEU A 147 -18.93 -22.30 -3.05
CA LEU A 147 -17.87 -21.27 -3.04
C LEU A 147 -17.71 -20.60 -4.41
N GLU A 148 -18.07 -21.29 -5.50
CA GLU A 148 -18.13 -20.70 -6.84
C GLU A 148 -19.14 -19.53 -6.88
N LYS A 149 -20.35 -19.70 -6.34
CA LYS A 149 -21.34 -18.61 -6.23
C LYS A 149 -20.87 -17.54 -5.26
N ALA A 150 -20.33 -17.94 -4.11
CA ALA A 150 -19.86 -17.00 -3.09
C ALA A 150 -18.71 -16.10 -3.58
N SER A 151 -17.88 -16.57 -4.52
CA SER A 151 -16.79 -15.78 -5.08
C SER A 151 -17.24 -14.52 -5.84
N PHE A 152 -18.54 -14.41 -6.17
CA PHE A 152 -19.14 -13.20 -6.75
C PHE A 152 -19.53 -12.14 -5.72
N ALA A 153 -19.36 -12.38 -4.40
CA ALA A 153 -19.83 -11.48 -3.35
C ALA A 153 -19.39 -10.03 -3.54
N THR A 154 -18.12 -9.79 -3.90
CA THR A 154 -17.61 -8.43 -4.15
C THR A 154 -18.32 -7.73 -5.30
N LEU A 155 -18.54 -8.44 -6.41
CA LEU A 155 -19.22 -7.88 -7.58
C LEU A 155 -20.71 -7.64 -7.29
N GLY A 156 -21.31 -8.57 -6.56
CA GLY A 156 -22.66 -8.48 -6.05
C GLY A 156 -22.86 -7.28 -5.12
N ALA A 157 -21.90 -7.04 -4.23
CA ALA A 157 -21.88 -5.90 -3.33
C ALA A 157 -21.77 -4.56 -4.08
N ILE A 158 -21.01 -4.51 -5.18
CA ILE A 158 -20.96 -3.32 -6.06
C ILE A 158 -22.33 -3.04 -6.69
N ALA A 159 -22.98 -4.06 -7.24
CA ALA A 159 -24.32 -3.94 -7.79
C ALA A 159 -25.33 -3.52 -6.70
N MET A 160 -25.28 -4.17 -5.54
CA MET A 160 -26.15 -3.90 -4.40
C MET A 160 -26.02 -2.48 -3.86
N GLN A 161 -24.80 -1.94 -3.82
CA GLN A 161 -24.60 -0.55 -3.41
C GLN A 161 -25.28 0.42 -4.39
N GLY A 162 -25.29 0.12 -5.69
CA GLY A 162 -26.07 0.86 -6.68
C GLY A 162 -27.56 0.91 -6.32
N LEU A 163 -28.14 -0.24 -5.94
CA LEU A 163 -29.52 -0.28 -5.46
C LEU A 163 -29.71 0.50 -4.16
N ARG A 164 -28.83 0.34 -3.16
CA ARG A 164 -28.96 1.04 -1.86
C ARG A 164 -28.91 2.56 -2.01
N VAL A 165 -28.10 3.07 -2.93
CA VAL A 165 -28.02 4.51 -3.25
C VAL A 165 -29.25 4.96 -4.05
N GLY A 166 -29.74 4.12 -4.96
CA GLY A 166 -30.98 4.38 -5.70
C GLY A 166 -32.23 4.39 -4.81
N ASP A 167 -32.24 3.57 -3.77
CA ASP A 167 -33.38 3.34 -2.86
C ASP A 167 -34.66 2.91 -3.61
N PRO A 168 -34.61 1.83 -4.43
CA PRO A 168 -35.77 1.38 -5.19
C PRO A 168 -36.86 0.83 -4.25
N SER A 169 -38.10 1.05 -4.63
CA SER A 169 -39.29 0.57 -3.93
C SER A 169 -40.01 -0.54 -4.72
N LEU A 170 -40.74 -1.38 -4.00
CA LEU A 170 -41.54 -2.47 -4.58
C LEU A 170 -42.43 -1.98 -5.72
N GLY A 171 -42.33 -2.63 -6.88
CA GLY A 171 -43.13 -2.31 -8.07
C GLY A 171 -42.60 -1.17 -8.94
N GLU A 172 -41.55 -0.45 -8.53
CA GLU A 172 -40.93 0.58 -9.37
C GLU A 172 -40.34 0.00 -10.66
N VAL A 173 -40.36 0.82 -11.72
CA VAL A 173 -39.76 0.48 -13.01
C VAL A 173 -38.36 1.07 -13.08
N VAL A 174 -37.35 0.21 -13.25
CA VAL A 174 -35.94 0.59 -13.22
C VAL A 174 -35.26 0.23 -14.54
N VAL A 175 -34.57 1.20 -15.15
CA VAL A 175 -33.72 0.99 -16.31
C VAL A 175 -32.32 0.60 -15.87
N VAL A 176 -31.72 -0.43 -16.48
CA VAL A 176 -30.33 -0.80 -16.27
C VAL A 176 -29.56 -0.60 -17.58
N ILE A 177 -28.64 0.37 -17.61
CA ILE A 177 -27.87 0.70 -18.81
C ILE A 177 -26.47 0.10 -18.70
N GLY A 178 -26.20 -0.89 -19.55
CA GLY A 178 -24.99 -1.71 -19.59
C GLY A 178 -25.20 -3.07 -18.91
N LEU A 179 -25.69 -4.07 -19.65
CA LEU A 179 -25.95 -5.44 -19.20
C LEU A 179 -24.70 -6.33 -19.22
N GLY A 180 -23.55 -5.76 -18.84
CA GLY A 180 -22.36 -6.53 -18.49
C GLY A 180 -22.53 -7.26 -17.15
N LEU A 181 -21.43 -7.73 -16.57
CA LEU A 181 -21.44 -8.49 -15.30
C LEU A 181 -22.17 -7.78 -14.15
N ILE A 182 -21.81 -6.52 -13.86
CA ILE A 182 -22.47 -5.73 -12.80
C ILE A 182 -23.93 -5.43 -13.16
N GLY A 183 -24.22 -5.19 -14.45
CA GLY A 183 -25.58 -4.95 -14.94
C GLY A 183 -26.50 -6.14 -14.74
N GLN A 184 -26.07 -7.35 -15.09
CA GLN A 184 -26.89 -8.55 -14.89
C GLN A 184 -27.06 -8.90 -13.40
N LEU A 185 -26.03 -8.71 -12.56
CA LEU A 185 -26.21 -8.80 -11.10
C LEU A 185 -27.22 -7.76 -10.58
N THR A 186 -27.21 -6.55 -11.14
CA THR A 186 -28.17 -5.48 -10.80
C THR A 186 -29.58 -5.89 -11.20
N VAL A 187 -29.78 -6.48 -12.38
CA VAL A 187 -31.06 -7.04 -12.84
C VAL A 187 -31.59 -8.06 -11.83
N GLN A 188 -30.79 -9.06 -11.46
CA GLN A 188 -31.22 -10.09 -10.50
C GLN A 188 -31.61 -9.49 -9.14
N LEU A 189 -30.81 -8.55 -8.63
CA LEU A 189 -31.08 -7.88 -7.36
C LEU A 189 -32.36 -7.03 -7.41
N LEU A 190 -32.64 -6.34 -8.52
CA LEU A 190 -33.86 -5.57 -8.72
C LEU A 190 -35.10 -6.48 -8.80
N LEU A 191 -34.99 -7.61 -9.50
CA LEU A 191 -36.07 -8.61 -9.54
C LEU A 191 -36.33 -9.19 -8.15
N ALA A 192 -35.27 -9.51 -7.39
CA ALA A 192 -35.38 -9.97 -6.01
C ALA A 192 -35.95 -8.89 -5.06
N ASN A 193 -35.74 -7.61 -5.36
CA ASN A 193 -36.35 -6.49 -4.65
C ASN A 193 -37.83 -6.30 -4.99
N GLY A 194 -38.31 -6.88 -6.11
CA GLY A 194 -39.69 -6.75 -6.60
C GLY A 194 -39.90 -5.58 -7.56
N CYS A 195 -38.83 -5.05 -8.16
CA CYS A 195 -38.90 -4.07 -9.23
C CYS A 195 -39.15 -4.72 -10.59
N ARG A 196 -39.62 -3.92 -11.55
CA ARG A 196 -39.69 -4.27 -12.96
C ARG A 196 -38.47 -3.69 -13.66
N VAL A 197 -37.82 -4.47 -14.52
CA VAL A 197 -36.50 -4.10 -15.07
C VAL A 197 -36.54 -3.96 -16.59
N TYR A 198 -35.98 -2.84 -17.07
CA TYR A 198 -35.72 -2.58 -18.48
C TYR A 198 -34.21 -2.51 -18.75
N GLY A 199 -33.66 -3.45 -19.51
CA GLY A 199 -32.23 -3.50 -19.78
C GLY A 199 -31.84 -2.90 -21.12
N ILE A 200 -30.73 -2.18 -21.13
CA ILE A 200 -30.16 -1.58 -22.34
C ILE A 200 -28.70 -2.02 -22.48
N ASP A 201 -28.34 -2.60 -23.62
CA ASP A 201 -26.95 -2.93 -23.97
C ASP A 201 -26.74 -2.87 -25.49
N LEU A 202 -25.50 -2.70 -25.92
CA LEU A 202 -25.12 -2.74 -27.33
C LEU A 202 -25.06 -4.18 -27.87
N ASP A 203 -24.85 -5.16 -26.99
CA ASP A 203 -24.77 -6.58 -27.34
C ASP A 203 -26.14 -7.26 -27.18
N PRO A 204 -26.79 -7.68 -28.28
CA PRO A 204 -28.10 -8.35 -28.20
C PRO A 204 -28.05 -9.65 -27.40
N THR A 205 -26.91 -10.33 -27.36
CA THR A 205 -26.73 -11.56 -26.58
C THR A 205 -26.91 -11.29 -25.09
N ARG A 206 -26.42 -10.15 -24.59
CA ARG A 206 -26.54 -9.77 -23.17
C ARG A 206 -27.97 -9.41 -22.81
N ILE A 207 -28.71 -8.81 -23.75
CA ILE A 207 -30.14 -8.53 -23.60
C ILE A 207 -30.92 -9.84 -23.47
N GLU A 208 -30.65 -10.80 -24.35
CA GLU A 208 -31.29 -12.13 -24.31
C GLU A 208 -30.96 -12.89 -23.01
N GLN A 209 -29.71 -12.86 -22.57
CA GLN A 209 -29.28 -13.45 -21.30
C GLN A 209 -29.99 -12.84 -20.09
N ALA A 210 -30.10 -11.50 -20.04
CA ALA A 210 -30.81 -10.83 -18.97
C ALA A 210 -32.33 -11.11 -19.00
N ARG A 211 -32.93 -11.23 -20.19
CA ARG A 211 -34.33 -11.66 -20.35
C ARG A 211 -34.56 -13.08 -19.82
N ALA A 212 -33.64 -14.00 -20.08
CA ALA A 212 -33.71 -15.36 -19.53
C ALA A 212 -33.66 -15.40 -17.99
N GLN A 213 -33.16 -14.34 -17.34
CA GLN A 213 -33.13 -14.16 -15.88
C GLN A 213 -34.40 -13.52 -15.32
N GLY A 214 -35.38 -13.16 -16.16
CA GLY A 214 -36.65 -12.55 -15.75
C GLY A 214 -36.74 -11.04 -16.00
N MET A 215 -35.75 -10.43 -16.68
CA MET A 215 -35.86 -9.05 -17.14
C MET A 215 -37.03 -8.91 -18.14
N GLU A 216 -37.90 -7.94 -17.92
CA GLU A 216 -39.17 -7.82 -18.65
C GLU A 216 -38.96 -7.26 -20.07
N PHE A 217 -38.18 -6.19 -20.18
CA PHE A 217 -37.94 -5.51 -21.44
C PHE A 217 -36.44 -5.36 -21.70
N GLY A 218 -36.05 -5.34 -22.97
CA GLY A 218 -34.68 -4.95 -23.32
C GLY A 218 -34.56 -4.49 -24.77
N ALA A 219 -33.63 -3.57 -25.00
CA ALA A 219 -33.40 -2.92 -26.29
C ALA A 219 -31.95 -2.41 -26.42
N ALA A 220 -31.53 -2.08 -27.64
CA ALA A 220 -30.29 -1.35 -27.88
C ALA A 220 -30.48 0.16 -27.60
N PRO A 221 -29.41 0.92 -27.25
CA PRO A 221 -29.50 2.35 -26.94
C PRO A 221 -30.15 3.25 -28.01
N GLY A 222 -30.14 2.82 -29.28
CA GLY A 222 -30.69 3.59 -30.40
C GLY A 222 -32.06 3.11 -30.88
N ASP A 223 -32.66 2.11 -30.22
CA ASP A 223 -33.97 1.59 -30.57
C ASP A 223 -35.09 2.55 -30.11
N ASP A 224 -36.29 2.36 -30.65
CA ASP A 224 -37.48 3.06 -30.18
C ASP A 224 -37.90 2.53 -28.80
N HIS A 225 -37.85 3.40 -27.79
CA HIS A 225 -38.17 3.10 -26.40
C HIS A 225 -39.63 3.39 -26.04
N GLU A 226 -40.40 4.06 -26.90
CA GLU A 226 -41.81 4.39 -26.66
C GLU A 226 -42.71 3.18 -26.37
N PRO A 227 -42.58 2.03 -27.05
CA PRO A 227 -43.39 0.85 -26.75
C PRO A 227 -43.21 0.36 -25.31
N PHE A 228 -41.97 0.42 -24.79
CA PHE A 228 -41.69 0.12 -23.39
C PHE A 228 -42.31 1.18 -22.47
N LEU A 229 -42.11 2.46 -22.76
CA LEU A 229 -42.63 3.55 -21.94
C LEU A 229 -44.15 3.45 -21.82
N ALA A 230 -44.86 3.23 -22.93
CA ALA A 230 -46.30 3.06 -22.96
C ALA A 230 -46.77 1.84 -22.15
N SER A 231 -46.13 0.68 -22.33
CA SER A 231 -46.55 -0.58 -21.70
C SER A 231 -46.17 -0.69 -20.22
N ALA A 232 -44.94 -0.31 -19.86
CA ALA A 232 -44.40 -0.50 -18.53
C ALA A 232 -44.72 0.67 -17.59
N THR A 233 -44.77 1.90 -18.12
CA THR A 233 -44.87 3.12 -17.30
C THR A 233 -46.09 3.98 -17.63
N GLY A 234 -46.91 3.59 -18.62
CA GLY A 234 -48.02 4.42 -19.11
C GLY A 234 -47.57 5.70 -19.80
N GLY A 235 -46.34 5.72 -20.35
CA GLY A 235 -45.74 6.87 -21.03
C GLY A 235 -45.05 7.89 -20.11
N HIS A 236 -44.93 7.62 -18.80
CA HIS A 236 -44.41 8.60 -17.84
C HIS A 236 -42.89 8.61 -17.74
N GLY A 237 -42.20 7.54 -18.17
CA GLY A 237 -40.77 7.34 -17.89
C GLY A 237 -40.55 6.42 -16.70
N ALA A 238 -39.34 5.87 -16.59
CA ALA A 238 -38.94 5.01 -15.49
C ALA A 238 -38.70 5.79 -14.19
N ASP A 239 -38.94 5.16 -13.04
CA ASP A 239 -38.69 5.75 -11.72
C ASP A 239 -37.20 5.98 -11.44
N MET A 240 -36.36 5.14 -12.04
CA MET A 240 -34.92 5.15 -11.85
C MET A 240 -34.19 4.58 -13.06
N ALA A 241 -32.98 5.06 -13.30
CA ALA A 241 -31.99 4.42 -14.16
C ALA A 241 -30.69 4.16 -13.39
N ILE A 242 -30.17 2.94 -13.47
CA ILE A 242 -28.87 2.55 -12.92
C ILE A 242 -27.91 2.34 -14.09
N VAL A 243 -26.86 3.16 -14.15
CA VAL A 243 -25.85 3.11 -15.21
C VAL A 243 -24.67 2.27 -14.74
N THR A 244 -24.56 1.06 -15.28
CA THR A 244 -23.49 0.09 -15.03
C THR A 244 -22.48 0.01 -16.17
N ALA A 245 -22.73 0.71 -17.28
CA ALA A 245 -21.83 0.81 -18.43
C ALA A 245 -20.51 1.54 -18.08
N ALA A 246 -19.42 1.12 -18.74
CA ALA A 246 -18.16 1.84 -18.78
C ALA A 246 -17.98 2.48 -20.16
N SER A 247 -17.76 3.79 -20.23
CA SER A 247 -17.76 4.56 -21.48
C SER A 247 -17.00 5.88 -21.33
N ASP A 248 -16.19 6.24 -22.35
CA ASP A 248 -15.57 7.58 -22.43
C ASP A 248 -16.56 8.67 -22.88
N SER A 249 -17.79 8.28 -23.27
CA SER A 249 -18.88 9.17 -23.68
C SER A 249 -19.94 9.29 -22.58
N SER A 250 -20.58 10.47 -22.50
CA SER A 250 -21.69 10.77 -21.58
C SER A 250 -23.05 10.21 -22.05
N ALA A 251 -23.09 9.55 -23.21
CA ALA A 251 -24.31 8.97 -23.78
C ALA A 251 -25.10 8.05 -22.82
N PRO A 252 -24.48 7.17 -22.00
CA PRO A 252 -25.24 6.35 -21.05
C PRO A 252 -26.00 7.17 -20.00
N ILE A 253 -25.41 8.26 -19.50
CA ILE A 253 -26.05 9.15 -18.51
C ILE A 253 -27.14 10.01 -19.15
N GLN A 254 -26.92 10.44 -20.40
CA GLN A 254 -27.94 11.20 -21.14
C GLN A 254 -29.16 10.33 -21.43
N LEU A 255 -28.96 9.11 -21.91
CA LEU A 255 -30.04 8.15 -22.13
C LEU A 255 -30.79 7.82 -20.82
N ALA A 256 -30.07 7.66 -19.71
CA ALA A 256 -30.69 7.51 -18.39
C ALA A 256 -31.63 8.67 -18.05
N ALA A 257 -31.20 9.92 -18.31
CA ALA A 257 -32.00 11.11 -18.06
C ALA A 257 -33.22 11.21 -18.99
N GLU A 258 -33.07 10.82 -20.26
CA GLU A 258 -34.15 10.78 -21.25
C GLU A 258 -35.23 9.76 -20.89
N LEU A 259 -34.85 8.59 -20.38
CA LEU A 259 -35.77 7.51 -20.03
C LEU A 259 -36.43 7.66 -18.66
N CYS A 260 -35.85 8.45 -17.75
CA CYS A 260 -36.45 8.72 -16.45
C CYS A 260 -37.69 9.63 -16.55
N ARG A 261 -38.65 9.42 -15.66
CA ARG A 261 -39.77 10.35 -15.45
C ARG A 261 -39.32 11.65 -14.77
N HIS A 262 -40.23 12.62 -14.67
CA HIS A 262 -40.05 13.78 -13.79
C HIS A 262 -39.82 13.31 -12.34
N LYS A 263 -38.83 13.92 -11.67
CA LYS A 263 -38.34 13.55 -10.33
C LYS A 263 -37.83 12.10 -10.24
N GLY A 264 -37.35 11.56 -11.36
CA GLY A 264 -36.66 10.27 -11.41
C GLY A 264 -35.23 10.35 -10.88
N ARG A 265 -34.64 9.18 -10.62
CA ARG A 265 -33.27 9.05 -10.07
C ARG A 265 -32.34 8.43 -11.10
N VAL A 266 -31.14 8.97 -11.25
CA VAL A 266 -30.07 8.38 -12.06
C VAL A 266 -28.93 7.98 -11.12
N VAL A 267 -28.57 6.70 -11.10
CA VAL A 267 -27.49 6.17 -10.26
C VAL A 267 -26.30 5.80 -11.14
N ALA A 268 -25.16 6.46 -10.94
CA ALA A 268 -23.91 6.13 -11.62
C ALA A 268 -23.15 5.07 -10.81
N VAL A 269 -22.99 3.88 -11.40
CA VAL A 269 -22.21 2.75 -10.85
C VAL A 269 -20.96 2.50 -11.70
N GLY A 270 -21.13 2.47 -13.03
CA GLY A 270 -20.06 2.25 -13.99
C GLY A 270 -19.21 3.50 -14.24
N ALA A 271 -18.01 3.29 -14.78
CA ALA A 271 -17.08 4.37 -15.13
C ALA A 271 -17.49 5.00 -16.48
N THR A 272 -18.42 5.96 -16.44
CA THR A 272 -18.89 6.72 -17.60
C THR A 272 -18.50 8.19 -17.51
N ALA A 273 -18.28 8.86 -18.65
CA ALA A 273 -18.18 10.32 -18.66
C ALA A 273 -19.51 10.96 -18.19
N MET A 274 -19.42 12.14 -17.58
CA MET A 274 -20.52 12.79 -16.86
C MET A 274 -20.71 14.25 -17.27
N ASP A 275 -20.63 14.53 -18.57
CA ASP A 275 -21.08 15.81 -19.11
C ASP A 275 -22.61 15.82 -19.17
N LEU A 276 -23.22 16.45 -18.17
CA LEU A 276 -24.67 16.46 -17.98
C LEU A 276 -25.34 17.44 -18.94
N ASP A 277 -26.40 16.99 -19.63
CA ASP A 277 -27.31 17.91 -20.29
C ASP A 277 -28.16 18.63 -19.25
N ARG A 278 -27.76 19.86 -18.93
CA ARG A 278 -28.45 20.68 -17.93
C ARG A 278 -29.93 20.83 -18.23
N ARG A 279 -30.34 20.91 -19.50
CA ARG A 279 -31.74 21.14 -19.87
C ARG A 279 -32.60 19.96 -19.42
N THR A 280 -32.28 18.73 -19.81
CA THR A 280 -33.04 17.53 -19.46
C THR A 280 -33.09 17.32 -17.95
N PHE A 281 -31.95 17.42 -17.26
CA PHE A 281 -31.90 17.28 -15.80
C PHE A 281 -32.73 18.34 -15.08
N TYR A 282 -32.73 19.59 -15.58
CA TYR A 282 -33.48 20.69 -14.99
C TYR A 282 -34.99 20.59 -15.25
N GLU A 283 -35.41 20.33 -16.50
CA GLU A 283 -36.83 20.23 -16.88
C GLU A 283 -37.52 19.06 -16.15
N LYS A 284 -36.80 17.95 -15.95
CA LYS A 284 -37.31 16.78 -15.24
C LYS A 284 -37.05 16.80 -13.73
N GLU A 285 -36.26 17.74 -13.22
CA GLU A 285 -35.86 17.79 -11.80
C GLU A 285 -35.24 16.45 -11.34
N LEU A 286 -34.31 15.91 -12.12
CA LEU A 286 -33.69 14.60 -11.86
C LEU A 286 -32.66 14.65 -10.73
N ASP A 287 -32.60 13.58 -9.95
CA ASP A 287 -31.61 13.37 -8.90
C ASP A 287 -30.48 12.45 -9.40
N LEU A 288 -29.25 12.98 -9.50
CA LEU A 288 -28.07 12.20 -9.88
C LEU A 288 -27.31 11.74 -8.63
N ARG A 289 -27.16 10.42 -8.47
CA ARG A 289 -26.52 9.80 -7.32
C ARG A 289 -25.30 8.98 -7.73
N MET A 290 -24.25 9.05 -6.92
CA MET A 290 -22.98 8.36 -7.17
C MET A 290 -22.86 7.15 -6.25
N SER A 291 -22.65 5.97 -6.84
CA SER A 291 -22.39 4.75 -6.08
C SER A 291 -20.91 4.57 -5.78
N MET A 292 -20.56 4.39 -4.51
CA MET A 292 -19.20 4.16 -4.06
C MET A 292 -18.90 2.66 -3.99
N SER A 293 -18.37 2.09 -5.08
CA SER A 293 -17.91 0.68 -5.14
C SER A 293 -18.88 -0.28 -4.41
N TYR A 294 -18.41 -1.10 -3.48
CA TYR A 294 -19.23 -2.00 -2.65
C TYR A 294 -19.69 -1.39 -1.31
N GLY A 295 -19.58 -0.08 -1.12
CA GLY A 295 -20.29 0.68 -0.09
C GLY A 295 -19.43 1.44 0.94
N PRO A 296 -20.09 2.00 1.98
CA PRO A 296 -19.44 2.66 3.11
C PRO A 296 -18.37 1.79 3.77
N GLY A 297 -17.21 2.38 4.08
CA GLY A 297 -15.98 1.68 4.46
C GLY A 297 -14.91 1.79 3.39
N ARG A 298 -15.32 1.87 2.12
CA ARG A 298 -14.38 1.99 1.01
C ARG A 298 -13.54 3.25 1.13
N TYR A 299 -12.22 3.11 0.98
CA TYR A 299 -11.25 4.20 1.12
C TYR A 299 -11.11 4.75 2.55
N ASP A 300 -11.70 4.11 3.55
CA ASP A 300 -11.45 4.38 4.96
C ASP A 300 -10.53 3.32 5.55
N ARG A 301 -9.25 3.70 5.74
CA ARG A 301 -8.23 2.83 6.31
C ARG A 301 -8.60 2.31 7.70
N LYS A 302 -9.32 3.09 8.51
CA LYS A 302 -9.72 2.66 9.86
C LYS A 302 -10.69 1.48 9.77
N TYR A 303 -11.57 1.52 8.77
CA TYR A 303 -12.50 0.44 8.51
C TYR A 303 -11.80 -0.76 7.84
N GLU A 304 -11.15 -0.55 6.69
CA GLU A 304 -10.59 -1.61 5.85
C GLU A 304 -9.38 -2.29 6.47
N GLU A 305 -8.42 -1.55 7.04
CA GLU A 305 -7.13 -2.11 7.49
C GLU A 305 -7.05 -2.28 9.01
N VAL A 306 -7.65 -1.35 9.78
CA VAL A 306 -7.59 -1.39 11.25
C VAL A 306 -8.72 -2.24 11.85
N GLY A 307 -9.75 -2.56 11.07
CA GLY A 307 -10.88 -3.38 11.54
C GLY A 307 -11.91 -2.62 12.38
N LEU A 308 -11.90 -1.28 12.38
CA LEU A 308 -12.85 -0.47 13.14
C LEU A 308 -14.16 -0.30 12.36
N ASP A 309 -15.16 -1.12 12.67
CA ASP A 309 -16.49 -1.04 12.06
C ASP A 309 -17.25 0.24 12.48
N TYR A 310 -18.17 0.69 11.62
CA TYR A 310 -19.09 1.78 11.93
C TYR A 310 -20.21 1.29 12.84
N PRO A 311 -20.65 2.10 13.83
CA PRO A 311 -21.77 1.72 14.65
C PRO A 311 -23.02 1.52 13.79
N ILE A 312 -23.64 0.34 13.93
CA ILE A 312 -24.71 -0.14 13.04
C ILE A 312 -25.91 0.81 12.92
N GLY A 313 -26.20 1.60 13.97
CA GLY A 313 -27.28 2.59 13.97
C GLY A 313 -27.03 3.82 13.10
N TYR A 314 -25.78 4.12 12.75
CA TYR A 314 -25.41 5.25 11.87
C TYR A 314 -25.14 4.80 10.44
N VAL A 315 -24.43 3.67 10.29
CA VAL A 315 -24.15 3.07 8.99
C VAL A 315 -24.62 1.63 9.04
N ARG A 316 -25.83 1.36 8.55
CA ARG A 316 -26.38 0.00 8.53
C ARG A 316 -25.63 -0.93 7.58
N TRP A 317 -25.15 -0.36 6.48
CA TRP A 317 -24.74 -1.06 5.29
C TRP A 317 -23.32 -0.68 4.92
N THR A 318 -22.36 -1.44 5.43
CA THR A 318 -20.94 -1.31 5.12
C THR A 318 -20.55 -2.25 3.97
N GLU A 319 -19.31 -2.16 3.50
CA GLU A 319 -18.72 -3.09 2.53
C GLU A 319 -18.94 -4.56 2.95
N GLN A 320 -18.53 -4.91 4.17
CA GLN A 320 -18.69 -6.27 4.72
C GLN A 320 -20.15 -6.73 4.69
N ARG A 321 -21.07 -5.86 5.14
CA ARG A 321 -22.49 -6.19 5.23
C ARG A 321 -23.18 -6.21 3.86
N ASN A 322 -22.63 -5.53 2.85
CA ASN A 322 -23.02 -5.71 1.45
C ASN A 322 -22.58 -7.09 0.94
N LEU A 323 -21.35 -7.53 1.23
CA LEU A 323 -20.86 -8.88 0.89
C LEU A 323 -21.76 -9.95 1.53
N GLN A 324 -21.99 -9.84 2.84
CA GLN A 324 -22.82 -10.80 3.57
C GLN A 324 -24.25 -10.84 3.02
N ALA A 325 -24.87 -9.67 2.77
CA ALA A 325 -26.22 -9.62 2.23
C ALA A 325 -26.34 -10.27 0.83
N PHE A 326 -25.32 -10.14 -0.01
CA PHE A 326 -25.29 -10.83 -1.31
C PHE A 326 -25.18 -12.35 -1.11
N VAL A 327 -24.28 -12.79 -0.24
CA VAL A 327 -24.14 -14.22 0.09
C VAL A 327 -25.44 -14.80 0.62
N ASP A 328 -26.13 -14.11 1.53
CA ASP A 328 -27.41 -14.56 2.09
C ASP A 328 -28.53 -14.64 1.03
N LEU A 329 -28.56 -13.70 0.09
CA LEU A 329 -29.47 -13.72 -1.06
C LEU A 329 -29.20 -14.91 -2.00
N ALA A 330 -27.92 -15.21 -2.24
CA ALA A 330 -27.51 -16.34 -3.08
C ALA A 330 -27.83 -17.67 -2.40
N ALA A 331 -27.59 -17.79 -1.09
CA ALA A 331 -27.86 -18.98 -0.29
C ALA A 331 -29.35 -19.37 -0.30
N ARG A 332 -30.25 -18.37 -0.26
CA ARG A 332 -31.71 -18.61 -0.34
C ARG A 332 -32.25 -18.72 -1.77
N GLY A 333 -31.39 -18.69 -2.79
CA GLY A 333 -31.76 -18.82 -4.20
C GLY A 333 -32.48 -17.60 -4.79
N ALA A 334 -32.43 -16.44 -4.13
CA ALA A 334 -33.03 -15.21 -4.67
C ALA A 334 -32.19 -14.60 -5.80
N ILE A 335 -30.90 -14.92 -5.83
CA ILE A 335 -29.96 -14.57 -6.89
C ILE A 335 -29.11 -15.79 -7.23
N ASP A 336 -28.69 -15.92 -8.48
CA ASP A 336 -27.77 -16.96 -8.90
C ASP A 336 -26.79 -16.37 -9.94
N PRO A 337 -25.55 -16.05 -9.55
CA PRO A 337 -24.60 -15.47 -10.49
C PRO A 337 -24.21 -16.43 -11.63
N LEU A 338 -24.44 -17.73 -11.47
CA LEU A 338 -24.06 -18.75 -12.47
C LEU A 338 -25.11 -18.95 -13.56
N THR A 339 -26.25 -18.25 -13.50
CA THR A 339 -27.20 -18.18 -14.64
C THR A 339 -26.73 -17.17 -15.71
N MET A 340 -25.71 -16.37 -15.41
CA MET A 340 -25.04 -15.51 -16.38
C MET A 340 -24.05 -16.31 -17.24
N ASP A 341 -23.56 -15.71 -18.33
CA ASP A 341 -22.48 -16.29 -19.14
C ASP A 341 -21.13 -16.21 -18.40
N VAL A 342 -20.87 -17.26 -17.62
CA VAL A 342 -19.68 -17.42 -16.78
C VAL A 342 -18.89 -18.63 -17.27
N GLU A 343 -17.61 -18.44 -17.57
CA GLU A 343 -16.71 -19.57 -17.84
C GLU A 343 -16.03 -20.03 -16.55
N SER A 344 -15.81 -21.34 -16.40
CA SER A 344 -15.08 -21.92 -15.28
C SER A 344 -13.78 -22.53 -15.78
N VAL A 345 -12.64 -21.98 -15.32
CA VAL A 345 -11.32 -22.23 -15.89
C VAL A 345 -10.34 -22.65 -14.78
N PRO A 346 -9.49 -23.67 -14.98
CA PRO A 346 -8.41 -23.97 -14.04
C PRO A 346 -7.48 -22.76 -13.85
N PHE A 347 -7.07 -22.48 -12.62
CA PHE A 347 -6.23 -21.33 -12.29
C PHE A 347 -4.92 -21.27 -13.10
N GLU A 348 -4.33 -22.43 -13.45
CA GLU A 348 -3.13 -22.53 -14.30
C GLU A 348 -3.27 -21.84 -15.66
N ARG A 349 -4.50 -21.64 -16.14
CA ARG A 349 -4.80 -20.99 -17.42
C ARG A 349 -5.24 -19.55 -17.26
N ALA A 350 -5.12 -18.95 -16.07
CA ALA A 350 -5.57 -17.59 -15.81
C ALA A 350 -4.95 -16.56 -16.77
N THR A 351 -3.66 -16.69 -17.09
CA THR A 351 -2.97 -15.79 -18.03
C THR A 351 -3.55 -15.85 -19.44
N GLU A 352 -3.97 -17.03 -19.91
CA GLU A 352 -4.62 -17.19 -21.23
C GLU A 352 -5.94 -16.42 -21.28
N VAL A 353 -6.72 -16.44 -20.20
CA VAL A 353 -8.00 -15.73 -20.08
C VAL A 353 -7.78 -14.22 -20.16
N TYR A 354 -6.76 -13.70 -19.47
CA TYR A 354 -6.40 -12.28 -19.57
C TYR A 354 -5.90 -11.88 -20.95
N GLU A 355 -5.12 -12.74 -21.60
CA GLU A 355 -4.64 -12.47 -22.96
C GLU A 355 -5.80 -12.42 -23.95
N ALA A 356 -6.75 -13.34 -23.87
CA ALA A 356 -7.96 -13.34 -24.68
C ALA A 356 -8.83 -12.10 -24.42
N LEU A 357 -8.98 -11.71 -23.14
CA LEU A 357 -9.67 -10.46 -22.76
C LEU A 357 -9.01 -9.24 -23.41
N ALA A 358 -7.68 -9.16 -23.37
CA ALA A 358 -6.94 -8.02 -23.90
C ALA A 358 -6.96 -7.96 -25.44
N LYS A 359 -7.09 -9.09 -26.12
CA LYS A 359 -7.30 -9.16 -27.58
C LYS A 359 -8.76 -8.90 -28.00
N GLY A 360 -9.69 -8.82 -27.04
CA GLY A 360 -11.12 -8.70 -27.31
C GLY A 360 -11.76 -9.98 -27.86
N GLU A 361 -11.08 -11.12 -27.71
CA GLU A 361 -11.54 -12.43 -28.19
C GLU A 361 -12.52 -13.10 -27.22
N ARG A 362 -12.59 -12.60 -25.98
CA ARG A 362 -13.43 -13.13 -24.91
C ARG A 362 -14.83 -12.51 -24.94
N LYS A 363 -15.86 -13.37 -24.94
CA LYS A 363 -17.28 -12.96 -24.97
C LYS A 363 -18.02 -13.11 -23.63
N SER A 364 -17.63 -14.09 -22.80
CA SER A 364 -18.28 -14.34 -21.50
C SER A 364 -18.20 -13.14 -20.55
N LEU A 365 -19.16 -13.02 -19.63
CA LEU A 365 -19.27 -11.89 -18.71
C LEU A 365 -18.29 -11.97 -17.54
N ALA A 366 -17.97 -13.18 -17.08
CA ALA A 366 -17.01 -13.41 -15.98
C ALA A 366 -16.24 -14.71 -16.21
N ALA A 367 -15.04 -14.81 -15.65
CA ALA A 367 -14.31 -16.08 -15.56
C ALA A 367 -14.14 -16.43 -14.08
N VAL A 368 -14.48 -17.65 -13.71
CA VAL A 368 -14.16 -18.19 -12.39
C VAL A 368 -12.92 -19.05 -12.52
N PHE A 369 -11.87 -18.69 -11.80
CA PHE A 369 -10.69 -19.53 -11.65
C PHE A 369 -10.91 -20.54 -10.54
N ARG A 370 -10.73 -21.82 -10.88
CA ARG A 370 -10.78 -22.97 -9.95
C ARG A 370 -9.37 -23.35 -9.55
N TYR A 371 -9.13 -23.40 -8.24
CA TYR A 371 -7.85 -23.82 -7.68
C TYR A 371 -7.87 -25.33 -7.40
N ALA A 372 -6.73 -25.98 -7.58
CA ALA A 372 -6.61 -27.39 -7.25
C ALA A 372 -6.71 -27.58 -5.73
N GLU A 373 -7.57 -28.50 -5.30
CA GLU A 373 -7.60 -28.95 -3.91
C GLU A 373 -6.41 -29.88 -3.67
N ASP A 374 -5.50 -29.47 -2.80
CA ASP A 374 -4.41 -30.29 -2.31
C ASP A 374 -4.38 -30.17 -0.78
N PRO A 375 -5.10 -31.08 -0.07
CA PRO A 375 -5.22 -31.02 1.39
C PRO A 375 -3.90 -31.30 2.11
N ASP A 376 -2.91 -31.93 1.43
CA ASP A 376 -1.61 -32.26 2.00
C ASP A 376 -0.55 -31.17 1.74
N ARG A 377 -0.91 -30.10 1.00
CA ARG A 377 0.04 -29.04 0.65
C ARG A 377 0.31 -28.11 1.83
N SER A 378 1.41 -28.39 2.53
CA SER A 378 1.96 -27.50 3.54
C SER A 378 2.23 -26.11 2.96
N ARG A 379 1.75 -25.06 3.62
CA ARG A 379 2.13 -23.69 3.27
C ARG A 379 3.63 -23.49 3.53
N SER A 380 4.28 -22.75 2.64
CA SER A 380 5.67 -22.32 2.83
C SER A 380 5.73 -20.80 2.79
N THR A 381 6.14 -20.22 3.91
CA THR A 381 6.39 -18.78 4.10
C THR A 381 7.76 -18.34 3.59
N ALA A 382 8.59 -19.28 3.13
CA ALA A 382 9.78 -19.05 2.33
C ALA A 382 9.77 -19.80 0.99
N VAL A 383 10.48 -19.24 0.01
CA VAL A 383 10.79 -19.87 -1.28
C VAL A 383 12.27 -19.64 -1.60
N ALA A 384 12.92 -20.65 -2.17
CA ALA A 384 14.31 -20.56 -2.63
C ALA A 384 14.47 -19.54 -3.77
N GLY A 385 15.52 -18.74 -3.68
CA GLY A 385 15.92 -17.81 -4.72
C GLY A 385 16.53 -18.53 -5.93
N LYS A 386 16.31 -17.99 -7.14
CA LYS A 386 16.75 -18.61 -8.40
C LYS A 386 18.27 -18.62 -8.62
N THR A 387 19.05 -17.81 -7.89
CA THR A 387 20.42 -17.44 -8.31
C THR A 387 21.48 -17.49 -7.23
N ALA A 388 21.18 -17.88 -5.99
CA ALA A 388 22.09 -17.66 -4.87
C ALA A 388 22.60 -18.94 -4.19
N SER A 389 23.86 -18.85 -3.73
CA SER A 389 24.54 -19.85 -2.90
C SER A 389 24.56 -19.41 -1.44
N ARG A 390 24.47 -20.35 -0.50
CA ARG A 390 24.63 -20.10 0.94
C ARG A 390 25.96 -19.40 1.27
N ALA A 391 25.97 -18.67 2.39
CA ALA A 391 27.15 -17.98 2.90
C ALA A 391 28.37 -18.90 2.95
N LYS A 392 29.51 -18.41 2.47
CA LYS A 392 30.81 -19.04 2.74
C LYS A 392 31.32 -18.58 4.11
N LYS A 393 32.19 -19.39 4.74
CA LYS A 393 32.70 -19.16 6.09
C LYS A 393 33.47 -17.84 6.28
N ASP A 394 33.85 -17.17 5.19
CA ASP A 394 34.59 -15.89 5.16
C ASP A 394 33.74 -14.68 4.72
N GLU A 395 32.44 -14.86 4.55
CA GLU A 395 31.49 -13.82 4.14
C GLU A 395 30.50 -13.51 5.27
N VAL A 396 30.04 -12.25 5.36
CA VAL A 396 28.95 -11.87 6.27
C VAL A 396 27.61 -12.19 5.61
N GLY A 397 26.81 -13.06 6.21
CA GLY A 397 25.45 -13.40 5.81
C GLY A 397 24.47 -12.29 6.15
N ILE A 398 23.86 -11.71 5.13
CA ILE A 398 22.98 -10.54 5.26
C ILE A 398 21.54 -10.92 4.94
N SER A 399 20.63 -10.57 5.84
CA SER A 399 19.19 -10.70 5.64
C SER A 399 18.48 -9.36 5.82
N PHE A 400 17.31 -9.23 5.18
CA PHE A 400 16.45 -8.05 5.29
C PHE A 400 15.08 -8.44 5.82
N VAL A 401 14.65 -7.79 6.90
CA VAL A 401 13.25 -7.81 7.37
C VAL A 401 12.65 -6.45 7.03
N GLY A 402 11.72 -6.44 6.08
CA GLY A 402 11.25 -5.25 5.41
C GLY A 402 12.18 -4.85 4.26
N ALA A 403 11.61 -4.70 3.07
CA ALA A 403 12.32 -4.18 1.90
C ALA A 403 11.47 -3.14 1.17
N GLY A 404 11.14 -2.08 1.91
CA GLY A 404 10.37 -0.96 1.42
C GLY A 404 11.10 -0.13 0.36
N ASN A 405 10.50 0.99 -0.03
CA ASN A 405 11.06 1.86 -1.06
C ASN A 405 12.45 2.39 -0.70
N TYR A 406 12.68 2.70 0.58
CA TYR A 406 13.97 3.20 1.06
C TYR A 406 15.08 2.14 0.93
N ALA A 407 14.86 0.93 1.45
CA ALA A 407 15.80 -0.19 1.33
C ALA A 407 16.16 -0.47 -0.14
N LYS A 408 15.16 -0.58 -1.03
CA LYS A 408 15.36 -0.85 -2.47
C LYS A 408 16.02 0.29 -3.24
N ALA A 409 15.90 1.53 -2.77
CA ALA A 409 16.47 2.70 -3.45
C ALA A 409 17.87 3.08 -2.94
N VAL A 410 18.17 2.76 -1.68
CA VAL A 410 19.34 3.29 -0.97
C VAL A 410 20.24 2.17 -0.42
N LEU A 411 19.73 1.32 0.47
CA LEU A 411 20.56 0.35 1.21
C LEU A 411 20.99 -0.83 0.34
N LEU A 412 20.04 -1.50 -0.33
CA LEU A 412 20.34 -2.67 -1.18
C LEU A 412 21.29 -2.31 -2.33
N PRO A 413 21.12 -1.18 -3.07
CA PRO A 413 22.10 -0.76 -4.07
C PRO A 413 23.50 -0.42 -3.54
N ALA A 414 23.62 -0.09 -2.26
CA ALA A 414 24.93 0.13 -1.62
C ALA A 414 25.56 -1.22 -1.24
N LEU A 415 24.78 -2.12 -0.63
CA LEU A 415 25.23 -3.46 -0.23
C LEU A 415 25.72 -4.31 -1.40
N VAL A 416 25.01 -4.35 -2.53
CA VAL A 416 25.43 -5.17 -3.69
C VAL A 416 26.78 -4.76 -4.29
N LYS A 417 27.37 -3.64 -3.86
CA LYS A 417 28.71 -3.20 -4.25
C LYS A 417 29.81 -3.63 -3.28
N GLU A 418 29.42 -4.08 -2.09
CA GLU A 418 30.35 -4.57 -1.08
C GLU A 418 30.82 -5.98 -1.45
N SER A 419 32.04 -6.29 -1.03
CA SER A 419 32.63 -7.63 -1.18
C SER A 419 32.57 -8.39 0.15
N LYS A 420 32.76 -9.71 0.12
CA LYS A 420 32.71 -10.59 1.31
C LYS A 420 31.38 -10.49 2.08
N ILE A 421 30.29 -10.43 1.34
CA ILE A 421 28.94 -10.52 1.87
C ILE A 421 28.19 -11.58 1.08
N SER A 422 27.17 -12.15 1.69
CA SER A 422 26.26 -13.07 1.02
C SER A 422 24.82 -12.70 1.35
N MET A 423 23.98 -12.57 0.32
CA MET A 423 22.59 -12.17 0.49
C MET A 423 21.76 -13.43 0.82
N GLN A 424 21.45 -13.64 2.10
CA GLN A 424 20.78 -14.85 2.57
C GLN A 424 19.27 -14.78 2.32
N SER A 425 18.55 -13.94 3.07
CA SER A 425 17.09 -13.91 2.98
C SER A 425 16.53 -12.50 2.90
N VAL A 426 15.39 -12.34 2.22
CA VAL A 426 14.59 -11.12 2.26
C VAL A 426 13.14 -11.44 2.61
N VAL A 427 12.68 -10.83 3.70
CA VAL A 427 11.33 -10.95 4.21
C VAL A 427 10.58 -9.64 3.99
N THR A 428 9.38 -9.72 3.43
CA THR A 428 8.50 -8.55 3.27
C THR A 428 7.05 -8.90 3.60
N SER A 429 6.19 -7.91 3.79
CA SER A 429 4.77 -8.14 4.13
C SER A 429 3.97 -8.88 3.06
N THR A 430 4.48 -8.99 1.82
CA THR A 430 3.79 -9.72 0.75
C THR A 430 4.73 -10.64 -0.02
N GLY A 431 4.26 -11.83 -0.36
CA GLY A 431 5.02 -12.80 -1.16
C GLY A 431 5.56 -12.22 -2.48
N PRO A 432 4.74 -11.51 -3.29
CA PRO A 432 5.22 -10.87 -4.52
C PRO A 432 6.36 -9.86 -4.33
N SER A 433 6.30 -9.05 -3.26
CA SER A 433 7.37 -8.09 -2.96
C SER A 433 8.65 -8.80 -2.53
N ALA A 434 8.53 -9.86 -1.73
CA ALA A 434 9.67 -10.66 -1.28
C ALA A 434 10.36 -11.35 -2.47
N GLN A 435 9.59 -12.06 -3.30
CA GLN A 435 10.08 -12.75 -4.49
C GLN A 435 10.80 -11.78 -5.43
N ARG A 436 10.17 -10.64 -5.76
CA ARG A 436 10.75 -9.69 -6.72
C ARG A 436 12.03 -9.06 -6.20
N THR A 437 12.06 -8.75 -4.90
CA THR A 437 13.24 -8.18 -4.26
C THR A 437 14.36 -9.23 -4.19
N GLY A 438 14.02 -10.47 -3.87
CA GLY A 438 14.93 -11.61 -3.83
C GLY A 438 15.62 -11.83 -5.17
N GLU A 439 14.85 -11.94 -6.25
CA GLU A 439 15.39 -12.09 -7.61
C GLU A 439 16.26 -10.90 -8.03
N ARG A 440 15.81 -9.68 -7.75
CA ARG A 440 16.50 -8.46 -8.21
C ARG A 440 17.86 -8.23 -7.54
N PHE A 441 17.96 -8.54 -6.25
CA PHE A 441 19.16 -8.28 -5.46
C PHE A 441 19.96 -9.55 -5.12
N GLY A 442 19.51 -10.71 -5.60
CA GLY A 442 20.25 -11.97 -5.53
C GLY A 442 20.22 -12.64 -4.15
N PHE A 443 19.09 -12.60 -3.45
CA PHE A 443 18.93 -13.33 -2.18
C PHE A 443 18.76 -14.83 -2.38
N ALA A 444 19.31 -15.65 -1.48
CA ALA A 444 19.21 -17.11 -1.48
C ALA A 444 17.80 -17.62 -1.16
N THR A 445 17.06 -16.89 -0.34
CA THR A 445 15.67 -17.17 0.02
C THR A 445 14.87 -15.87 0.07
N CYS A 446 13.57 -15.99 -0.13
CA CYS A 446 12.64 -14.88 0.08
C CYS A 446 11.42 -15.38 0.84
N GLY A 447 10.86 -14.56 1.70
CA GLY A 447 9.77 -14.99 2.57
C GLY A 447 8.88 -13.86 3.09
N THR A 448 7.99 -14.24 3.99
CA THR A 448 6.99 -13.35 4.61
C THR A 448 6.98 -13.43 6.13
N ASP A 449 7.70 -14.40 6.71
CA ASP A 449 7.87 -14.56 8.16
C ASP A 449 9.31 -14.21 8.57
N ALA A 450 9.44 -13.25 9.49
CA ALA A 450 10.74 -12.81 9.99
C ALA A 450 11.39 -13.84 10.92
N SER A 451 10.61 -14.72 11.56
CA SER A 451 11.12 -15.74 12.48
C SER A 451 12.11 -16.69 11.80
N GLU A 452 11.89 -16.99 10.52
CA GLU A 452 12.77 -17.81 9.69
C GLU A 452 14.16 -17.18 9.50
N VAL A 453 14.24 -15.84 9.46
CA VAL A 453 15.52 -15.11 9.35
C VAL A 453 16.32 -15.28 10.63
N PHE A 454 15.65 -15.18 11.78
CA PHE A 454 16.30 -15.25 13.09
C PHE A 454 16.78 -16.66 13.42
N ALA A 455 16.09 -17.69 12.89
CA ALA A 455 16.46 -19.09 13.06
C ALA A 455 17.54 -19.59 12.08
N ASP A 456 17.94 -18.80 11.08
CA ASP A 456 18.91 -19.23 10.07
C ASP A 456 20.36 -18.98 10.52
N ASP A 457 21.12 -20.05 10.74
CA ASP A 457 22.53 -20.01 11.12
C ASP A 457 23.44 -19.37 10.06
N ALA A 458 22.98 -19.28 8.79
CA ALA A 458 23.73 -18.59 7.74
C ALA A 458 23.63 -17.07 7.81
N VAL A 459 22.78 -16.52 8.69
CA VAL A 459 22.55 -15.08 8.86
C VAL A 459 23.38 -14.55 10.01
N ASP A 460 24.23 -13.58 9.71
CA ASP A 460 25.04 -12.85 10.70
C ASP A 460 24.47 -11.46 11.00
N LEU A 461 23.99 -10.75 9.97
CA LEU A 461 23.49 -9.37 10.06
C LEU A 461 22.08 -9.25 9.47
N VAL A 462 21.14 -8.74 10.27
CA VAL A 462 19.76 -8.46 9.88
C VAL A 462 19.55 -6.96 9.72
N PHE A 463 19.09 -6.53 8.55
CA PHE A 463 18.57 -5.19 8.32
C PHE A 463 17.07 -5.16 8.61
N VAL A 464 16.67 -4.47 9.68
CA VAL A 464 15.27 -4.20 10.01
C VAL A 464 14.89 -2.84 9.42
N THR A 465 14.08 -2.85 8.35
CA THR A 465 13.66 -1.64 7.61
C THR A 465 12.15 -1.60 7.35
N THR A 466 11.39 -2.02 8.37
CA THR A 466 9.93 -2.08 8.38
C THR A 466 9.30 -0.72 8.71
N GLN A 467 8.02 -0.69 9.06
CA GLN A 467 7.37 0.49 9.63
C GLN A 467 7.77 0.65 11.10
N HIS A 468 7.71 1.87 11.63
CA HIS A 468 8.36 2.23 12.90
C HIS A 468 7.83 1.45 14.10
N ASP A 469 6.55 1.12 14.13
CA ASP A 469 5.87 0.33 15.17
C ASP A 469 6.42 -1.09 15.36
N THR A 470 7.06 -1.65 14.34
CA THR A 470 7.60 -3.01 14.38
C THR A 470 9.11 -3.06 14.64
N HIS A 471 9.79 -1.91 14.64
CA HIS A 471 11.25 -1.81 14.74
C HIS A 471 11.80 -2.47 16.01
N ALA A 472 11.32 -2.02 17.18
CA ALA A 472 11.82 -2.49 18.47
C ALA A 472 11.62 -4.00 18.64
N THR A 473 10.42 -4.50 18.39
CA THR A 473 10.08 -5.93 18.51
C THR A 473 10.95 -6.80 17.60
N LEU A 474 11.14 -6.42 16.33
CA LEU A 474 11.95 -7.21 15.39
C LEU A 474 13.45 -7.13 15.70
N ALA A 475 13.95 -5.97 16.13
CA ALA A 475 15.34 -5.83 16.55
C ALA A 475 15.64 -6.65 17.82
N GLU A 476 14.74 -6.62 18.80
CA GLU A 476 14.83 -7.42 20.03
C GLU A 476 14.84 -8.92 19.74
N GLN A 477 13.96 -9.40 18.85
CA GLN A 477 13.95 -10.80 18.42
C GLN A 477 15.26 -11.21 17.74
N ALA A 478 15.79 -10.37 16.85
CA ALA A 478 17.06 -10.64 16.17
C ALA A 478 18.25 -10.66 17.13
N LEU A 479 18.36 -9.68 18.04
CA LEU A 479 19.44 -9.60 19.03
C LEU A 479 19.44 -10.81 19.97
N ARG A 480 18.26 -11.25 20.43
CA ARG A 480 18.13 -12.47 21.26
C ARG A 480 18.41 -13.76 20.52
N ALA A 481 18.33 -13.75 19.19
CA ALA A 481 18.73 -14.85 18.32
C ALA A 481 20.22 -14.78 17.93
N ASP A 482 21.02 -13.98 18.66
CA ASP A 482 22.46 -13.79 18.45
C ASP A 482 22.79 -13.27 17.03
N LYS A 483 21.92 -12.41 16.50
CA LYS A 483 22.12 -11.76 15.20
C LYS A 483 22.59 -10.32 15.40
N ALA A 484 23.57 -9.89 14.62
CA ALA A 484 23.86 -8.47 14.50
C ALA A 484 22.66 -7.75 13.84
N VAL A 485 22.35 -6.54 14.28
CA VAL A 485 21.20 -5.78 13.80
C VAL A 485 21.63 -4.44 13.23
N TRP A 486 21.22 -4.17 11.99
CA TRP A 486 21.06 -2.84 11.45
C TRP A 486 19.58 -2.44 11.56
N LEU A 487 19.27 -1.51 12.44
CA LEU A 487 17.92 -0.99 12.63
C LEU A 487 17.78 0.36 11.93
N GLU A 488 16.87 0.48 10.97
CA GLU A 488 16.51 1.81 10.48
C GLU A 488 15.87 2.64 11.58
N LYS A 489 16.03 3.97 11.51
CA LYS A 489 15.48 4.86 12.52
C LYS A 489 13.96 5.07 12.34
N PRO A 490 13.21 5.38 13.41
CA PRO A 490 13.62 5.47 14.81
C PRO A 490 13.79 4.08 15.45
N VAL A 491 14.39 3.99 16.63
CA VAL A 491 14.54 2.69 17.33
C VAL A 491 13.18 2.15 17.77
N GLY A 492 12.32 3.02 18.29
CA GLY A 492 10.94 2.74 18.66
C GLY A 492 10.14 4.04 18.71
N LEU A 493 8.83 3.93 18.90
CA LEU A 493 7.91 5.05 19.08
C LEU A 493 7.88 5.55 20.53
N THR A 494 8.21 4.69 21.49
CA THR A 494 8.23 5.02 22.92
C THR A 494 9.57 4.71 23.57
N MET A 495 9.87 5.35 24.70
CA MET A 495 11.09 5.03 25.46
C MET A 495 11.08 3.60 26.02
N GLU A 496 9.91 3.04 26.30
CA GLU A 496 9.79 1.64 26.74
C GLU A 496 10.28 0.66 25.67
N GLU A 497 9.89 0.88 24.41
CA GLU A 497 10.35 0.11 23.25
C GLU A 497 11.85 0.28 23.01
N VAL A 498 12.36 1.50 23.12
CA VAL A 498 13.80 1.79 23.01
C VAL A 498 14.58 1.07 24.10
N ASP A 499 14.13 1.16 25.35
CA ASP A 499 14.79 0.53 26.49
C ASP A 499 14.75 -1.00 26.39
N ALA A 500 13.66 -1.58 25.91
CA ALA A 500 13.58 -3.02 25.62
C ALA A 500 14.62 -3.46 24.58
N THR A 501 14.75 -2.71 23.48
CA THR A 501 15.73 -2.99 22.42
C THR A 501 17.17 -2.88 22.93
N LEU A 502 17.48 -1.80 23.68
CA LEU A 502 18.82 -1.58 24.22
C LEU A 502 19.19 -2.63 25.27
N ARG A 503 18.26 -3.01 26.16
CA ARG A 503 18.48 -4.11 27.11
C ARG A 503 18.77 -5.42 26.38
N ALA A 504 18.03 -5.73 25.31
CA ALA A 504 18.30 -6.93 24.52
C ALA A 504 19.71 -6.91 23.90
N ALA A 505 20.19 -5.75 23.45
CA ALA A 505 21.57 -5.61 22.98
C ALA A 505 22.59 -5.81 24.11
N GLU A 506 22.36 -5.21 25.29
CA GLU A 506 23.26 -5.33 26.46
C GLU A 506 23.31 -6.77 27.00
N GLU A 507 22.16 -7.43 27.16
CA GLU A 507 22.04 -8.77 27.76
C GLU A 507 22.63 -9.88 26.87
N ASN A 508 22.75 -9.64 25.56
CA ASN A 508 23.24 -10.63 24.59
C ASN A 508 24.59 -10.24 23.97
N ASP A 509 25.28 -9.21 24.51
CA ASP A 509 26.48 -8.63 23.89
C ASP A 509 26.28 -8.32 22.39
N GLY A 510 25.04 -7.97 22.02
CA GLY A 510 24.56 -7.92 20.65
C GLY A 510 25.04 -6.68 19.90
N PHE A 511 25.41 -6.86 18.64
CA PHE A 511 25.79 -5.76 17.76
C PHE A 511 24.54 -5.01 17.28
N LEU A 512 24.31 -3.78 17.77
CA LEU A 512 23.20 -2.92 17.34
C LEU A 512 23.71 -1.65 16.67
N MET A 513 23.42 -1.50 15.38
CA MET A 513 23.68 -0.29 14.58
C MET A 513 22.35 0.36 14.20
N VAL A 514 22.19 1.65 14.50
CA VAL A 514 21.01 2.42 14.09
C VAL A 514 21.33 3.24 12.85
N GLY A 515 20.37 3.33 11.92
CA GLY A 515 20.46 4.02 10.63
C GLY A 515 20.65 5.54 10.69
N TYR A 516 21.31 6.09 11.71
CA TYR A 516 21.71 7.50 11.78
C TYR A 516 22.86 7.83 10.82
N ASN A 517 22.55 7.79 9.53
CA ASN A 517 23.56 7.81 8.47
C ASN A 517 24.35 9.13 8.35
N ARG A 518 23.83 10.27 8.85
CA ARG A 518 24.41 11.60 8.57
C ARG A 518 25.83 11.77 9.10
N ARG A 519 26.13 11.23 10.29
CA ARG A 519 27.46 11.25 10.90
C ARG A 519 28.53 10.54 10.06
N PHE A 520 28.12 9.62 9.17
CA PHE A 520 29.01 8.88 8.28
C PHE A 520 29.30 9.59 6.96
N SER A 521 28.62 10.71 6.67
CA SER A 521 28.91 11.49 5.47
C SER A 521 30.33 12.04 5.52
N SER A 522 30.98 12.11 4.36
CA SER A 522 32.30 12.76 4.23
C SER A 522 32.27 14.21 4.73
N HIS A 523 31.14 14.90 4.54
CA HIS A 523 30.86 16.24 5.02
C HIS A 523 30.88 16.35 6.55
N ALA A 524 30.11 15.50 7.26
CA ALA A 524 30.05 15.53 8.72
C ALA A 524 31.39 15.14 9.35
N ARG A 525 32.08 14.14 8.79
CA ARG A 525 33.42 13.72 9.25
C ARG A 525 34.46 14.83 9.11
N ALA A 526 34.48 15.52 7.98
CA ALA A 526 35.41 16.63 7.75
C ALA A 526 35.16 17.79 8.71
N VAL A 527 33.89 18.10 9.03
CA VAL A 527 33.58 19.12 10.06
C VAL A 527 33.98 18.64 11.44
N ARG A 528 33.65 17.40 11.82
CA ARG A 528 34.05 16.81 13.10
C ARG A 528 35.57 16.90 13.31
N GLU A 529 36.35 16.55 12.29
CA GLU A 529 37.81 16.65 12.32
C GLU A 529 38.30 18.10 12.46
N ALA A 530 37.72 19.04 11.71
CA ALA A 530 38.09 20.46 11.77
C ALA A 530 37.87 21.10 13.15
N PHE A 531 36.94 20.56 13.95
CA PHE A 531 36.62 21.01 15.29
C PHE A 531 37.12 20.05 16.40
N ALA A 532 37.89 19.01 16.08
CA ALA A 532 38.32 17.99 17.05
C ALA A 532 39.16 18.56 18.21
N LYS A 533 39.87 19.67 17.99
CA LYS A 533 40.71 20.36 18.99
C LYS A 533 40.09 21.66 19.50
N ARG A 534 38.77 21.81 19.42
CA ARG A 534 38.09 22.98 19.99
C ARG A 534 38.29 23.02 21.51
N SER A 535 38.26 24.24 22.05
CA SER A 535 38.43 24.54 23.48
C SER A 535 37.15 25.08 24.12
N GLY A 536 36.32 25.79 23.36
CA GLY A 536 35.04 26.32 23.81
C GLY A 536 33.81 25.51 23.36
N PRO A 537 32.62 25.91 23.85
CA PRO A 537 31.35 25.34 23.43
C PRO A 537 31.08 25.60 21.94
N MET A 538 30.31 24.71 21.34
CA MET A 538 29.89 24.77 19.94
C MET A 538 28.44 25.27 19.83
N ALA A 539 28.17 26.13 18.85
CA ALA A 539 26.82 26.51 18.47
C ALA A 539 26.50 25.94 17.08
N ILE A 540 25.38 25.23 16.97
CA ILE A 540 24.90 24.66 15.70
C ILE A 540 23.56 25.29 15.32
N GLN A 541 23.42 25.69 14.05
CA GLN A 541 22.15 26.08 13.44
C GLN A 541 21.83 25.09 12.33
N TYR A 542 20.66 24.45 12.37
CA TYR A 542 20.23 23.47 11.38
C TYR A 542 18.82 23.80 10.89
N VAL A 543 18.69 24.11 9.61
CA VAL A 543 17.40 24.27 8.95
C VAL A 543 17.10 23.08 8.04
N VAL A 544 15.92 22.48 8.24
CA VAL A 544 15.40 21.37 7.45
C VAL A 544 14.12 21.81 6.76
N ALA A 545 14.18 22.01 5.45
CA ALA A 545 13.02 22.25 4.59
C ALA A 545 12.32 20.92 4.28
N ALA A 546 11.55 20.45 5.26
CA ALA A 546 10.93 19.13 5.29
C ALA A 546 9.81 18.96 4.25
N GLY A 547 9.13 20.06 3.89
CA GLY A 547 7.93 20.07 3.05
C GLY A 547 6.70 19.50 3.78
N ALA A 548 5.49 19.82 3.29
CA ALA A 548 4.24 19.33 3.85
C ALA A 548 4.14 17.80 3.81
N THR A 549 3.56 17.23 4.85
CA THR A 549 3.31 15.79 4.95
C THR A 549 2.04 15.43 4.17
N PRO A 550 2.08 14.47 3.24
CA PRO A 550 0.85 13.99 2.60
C PRO A 550 -0.07 13.35 3.64
N GLY A 551 -1.34 13.78 3.69
CA GLY A 551 -2.34 13.18 4.57
C GLY A 551 -2.65 11.72 4.21
N GLY A 552 -3.17 10.97 5.17
CA GLY A 552 -3.61 9.58 4.98
C GLY A 552 -2.47 8.56 4.82
N THR A 553 -1.27 8.87 5.32
CA THR A 553 -0.13 7.94 5.28
C THR A 553 0.07 7.23 6.62
N TRP A 554 0.68 6.05 6.62
CA TRP A 554 1.07 5.35 7.85
C TRP A 554 2.02 6.19 8.73
N LEU A 555 2.78 7.11 8.12
CA LEU A 555 3.77 7.94 8.81
C LEU A 555 3.12 8.90 9.82
N THR A 556 1.93 9.40 9.51
CA THR A 556 1.16 10.32 10.37
C THR A 556 0.27 9.58 11.37
N ASP A 557 0.17 8.25 11.26
CA ASP A 557 -0.56 7.43 12.21
C ASP A 557 0.23 7.33 13.53
N PRO A 558 -0.30 7.81 14.67
CA PRO A 558 0.43 7.80 15.93
C PRO A 558 0.86 6.41 16.40
N LYS A 559 0.11 5.35 16.00
CA LYS A 559 0.40 3.97 16.40
C LYS A 559 1.37 3.25 15.47
N VAL A 560 1.53 3.72 14.24
CA VAL A 560 2.34 3.06 13.21
C VAL A 560 3.60 3.85 12.88
N GLY A 561 3.45 5.14 12.58
CA GLY A 561 4.54 6.02 12.19
C GLY A 561 5.04 6.97 13.28
N GLY A 562 4.17 7.35 14.23
CA GLY A 562 4.52 8.29 15.31
C GLY A 562 4.83 9.71 14.87
N GLY A 563 4.57 10.06 13.60
CA GLY A 563 4.86 11.38 13.04
C GLY A 563 6.32 11.59 12.63
N ARG A 564 6.59 12.73 11.99
CA ARG A 564 7.92 13.02 11.44
C ARG A 564 8.93 13.52 12.46
N VAL A 565 8.48 13.95 13.63
CA VAL A 565 9.40 14.31 14.72
C VAL A 565 10.13 13.05 15.20
N ILE A 566 9.41 12.03 15.65
CA ILE A 566 10.02 10.74 16.04
C ILE A 566 10.76 10.14 14.85
N GLY A 567 10.13 10.12 13.68
CA GLY A 567 10.64 9.43 12.50
C GLY A 567 11.81 10.10 11.77
N GLU A 568 11.94 11.43 11.71
CA GLU A 568 12.95 12.12 10.89
C GLU A 568 13.88 13.02 11.72
N VAL A 569 13.38 13.70 12.76
CA VAL A 569 14.17 14.65 13.56
C VAL A 569 15.31 13.97 14.32
N CYS A 570 15.17 12.69 14.67
CA CYS A 570 16.23 11.90 15.30
C CYS A 570 17.55 11.92 14.49
N HIS A 571 17.51 12.03 13.16
CA HIS A 571 18.72 12.16 12.35
C HIS A 571 19.50 13.45 12.63
N PHE A 572 18.79 14.54 12.92
CA PHE A 572 19.39 15.85 13.12
C PHE A 572 19.92 15.99 14.54
N VAL A 573 19.17 15.45 15.51
CA VAL A 573 19.63 15.33 16.90
C VAL A 573 20.90 14.47 16.96
N ASP A 574 20.90 13.31 16.29
CA ASP A 574 22.09 12.46 16.19
C ASP A 574 23.28 13.20 15.59
N LEU A 575 23.09 13.85 14.44
CA LEU A 575 24.18 14.54 13.76
C LEU A 575 24.76 15.67 14.62
N CYS A 576 23.91 16.48 15.25
CA CYS A 576 24.34 17.53 16.14
C CYS A 576 25.12 16.96 17.33
N THR A 577 24.63 15.87 17.93
CA THR A 577 25.30 15.17 19.03
C THR A 577 26.67 14.65 18.60
N TYR A 578 26.77 14.03 17.42
CA TYR A 578 28.03 13.59 16.84
C TYR A 578 29.02 14.73 16.61
N LEU A 579 28.56 15.87 16.07
CA LEU A 579 29.41 17.03 15.79
C LEU A 579 29.91 17.69 17.08
N VAL A 580 29.05 17.82 18.09
CA VAL A 580 29.43 18.32 19.42
C VAL A 580 30.39 17.35 20.09
N GLY A 581 30.05 16.06 20.15
CA GLY A 581 30.86 15.04 20.83
C GLY A 581 30.74 15.03 22.34
N ALA A 582 29.64 15.56 22.86
CA ALA A 582 29.27 15.50 24.26
C ALA A 582 27.80 15.06 24.32
N PRO A 583 27.37 14.38 25.39
CA PRO A 583 25.99 13.92 25.51
C PRO A 583 25.02 15.11 25.63
N PRO A 584 23.82 15.03 25.02
CA PRO A 584 22.78 16.01 25.24
C PRO A 584 22.26 15.91 26.69
N THR A 585 21.94 17.04 27.30
CA THR A 585 21.42 17.15 28.67
C THR A 585 19.95 17.53 28.72
N GLY A 586 19.35 17.88 27.57
CA GLY A 586 17.93 18.15 27.43
C GLY A 586 17.62 18.99 26.19
N ALA A 587 16.34 19.11 25.87
CA ALA A 587 15.87 19.92 24.75
C ALA A 587 14.60 20.70 25.12
N THR A 588 14.31 21.73 24.34
CA THR A 588 13.04 22.46 24.35
C THR A 588 12.56 22.61 22.92
N ALA A 589 11.28 22.42 22.66
CA ALA A 589 10.68 22.59 21.33
C ALA A 589 9.52 23.57 21.36
N ASN A 590 9.31 24.26 20.24
CA ASN A 590 8.15 25.09 19.98
C ASN A 590 7.57 24.72 18.61
N ALA A 591 6.38 24.12 18.60
CA ALA A 591 5.65 23.82 17.38
C ALA A 591 5.10 25.12 16.76
N LEU A 592 5.04 25.17 15.43
CA LEU A 592 4.28 26.22 14.74
C LEU A 592 2.79 25.81 14.72
N GLY A 593 1.92 26.64 15.28
CA GLY A 593 0.51 26.31 15.60
C GLY A 593 -0.43 26.14 14.40
N ARG A 594 -0.23 25.11 13.58
CA ARG A 594 -1.14 24.69 12.49
C ARG A 594 -1.60 23.24 12.70
N ASP A 595 -2.42 22.75 11.76
CA ASP A 595 -3.03 21.42 11.75
C ASP A 595 -2.01 20.30 12.06
N PRO A 596 -2.15 19.58 13.20
CA PRO A 596 -1.24 18.51 13.61
C PRO A 596 -1.16 17.33 12.63
N GLU A 597 -2.15 17.12 11.77
CA GLU A 597 -2.11 16.01 10.80
C GLU A 597 -1.23 16.30 9.59
N THR A 598 -0.93 17.57 9.32
CA THR A 598 -0.28 18.01 8.08
C THR A 598 0.94 18.91 8.28
N ASP A 599 1.12 19.49 9.49
CA ASP A 599 2.20 20.41 9.81
C ASP A 599 3.01 19.97 11.05
N ASP A 600 4.10 19.25 10.80
CA ASP A 600 5.08 18.83 11.82
C ASP A 600 6.13 19.93 12.13
N SER A 601 5.88 21.19 11.74
CA SER A 601 6.92 22.23 11.86
C SER A 601 7.23 22.56 13.32
N THR A 602 8.51 22.49 13.68
CA THR A 602 8.97 22.73 15.04
C THR A 602 10.38 23.34 15.07
N VAL A 603 10.63 24.19 16.05
CA VAL A 603 11.97 24.72 16.36
C VAL A 603 12.42 24.13 17.68
N ILE A 604 13.56 23.45 17.65
CA ILE A 604 14.10 22.66 18.75
C ILE A 604 15.45 23.23 19.16
N VAL A 605 15.68 23.39 20.47
CA VAL A 605 16.98 23.75 21.02
C VAL A 605 17.46 22.62 21.93
N VAL A 606 18.57 21.98 21.55
CA VAL A 606 19.24 20.93 22.32
C VAL A 606 20.42 21.54 23.08
N ARG A 607 20.57 21.18 24.35
CA ARG A 607 21.70 21.56 25.22
C ARG A 607 22.60 20.35 25.46
N TYR A 608 23.91 20.60 25.60
CA TYR A 608 24.92 19.56 25.78
C TYR A 608 25.73 19.76 27.06
N ALA A 609 26.35 18.69 27.56
CA ALA A 609 27.08 18.68 28.83
C ALA A 609 28.28 19.64 28.88
N ASP A 610 28.88 19.95 27.73
CA ASP A 610 30.03 20.86 27.61
C ASP A 610 29.62 22.33 27.39
N GLY A 611 28.32 22.64 27.51
CA GLY A 611 27.76 23.98 27.28
C GLY A 611 27.45 24.31 25.82
N SER A 612 27.69 23.38 24.89
CA SER A 612 27.29 23.55 23.48
C SER A 612 25.77 23.59 23.33
N THR A 613 25.29 24.16 22.22
CA THR A 613 23.86 24.19 21.86
C THR A 613 23.65 23.91 20.38
N ALA A 614 22.52 23.28 20.05
CA ALA A 614 22.07 23.10 18.67
C ALA A 614 20.62 23.57 18.53
N SER A 615 20.38 24.45 17.55
CA SER A 615 19.05 24.92 17.17
C SER A 615 18.64 24.26 15.84
N ILE A 616 17.58 23.46 15.87
CA ILE A 616 17.07 22.70 14.72
C ILE A 616 15.69 23.24 14.36
N SER A 617 15.58 23.88 13.20
CA SER A 617 14.32 24.33 12.61
C SER A 617 13.85 23.31 11.59
N TYR A 618 12.87 22.50 11.95
CA TYR A 618 12.23 21.54 11.08
C TYR A 618 10.94 22.14 10.51
N LEU A 619 10.89 22.38 9.20
CA LEU A 619 9.90 23.27 8.58
C LEU A 619 9.18 22.60 7.41
N ALA A 620 7.91 22.28 7.59
CA ALA A 620 7.02 21.80 6.53
C ALA A 620 6.66 22.91 5.53
N ASN A 621 6.67 24.16 5.98
CA ASN A 621 6.30 25.35 5.19
C ASN A 621 7.48 26.03 4.46
N ALA A 622 8.71 25.51 4.59
CA ALA A 622 9.86 26.10 3.94
C ALA A 622 9.80 25.99 2.41
N SER A 623 10.30 27.01 1.72
CA SER A 623 10.33 27.02 0.24
C SER A 623 11.19 25.89 -0.30
N THR A 624 10.69 25.25 -1.36
CA THR A 624 11.43 24.24 -2.14
C THR A 624 12.61 24.82 -2.93
N GLU A 625 12.83 26.12 -2.89
CA GLU A 625 13.99 26.78 -3.48
C GLU A 625 15.23 26.70 -2.58
N LEU A 626 15.05 26.48 -1.29
CA LEU A 626 16.15 26.28 -0.35
C LEU A 626 16.73 24.86 -0.48
N PRO A 627 18.02 24.67 -0.15
CA PRO A 627 18.54 23.33 0.09
C PRO A 627 17.66 22.61 1.12
N LYS A 628 17.34 21.33 0.88
CA LYS A 628 16.48 20.55 1.81
C LYS A 628 17.03 20.61 3.23
N GLU A 629 18.34 20.61 3.36
CA GLU A 629 19.03 20.60 4.64
C GLU A 629 20.23 21.53 4.58
N ARG A 630 20.31 22.45 5.54
CA ARG A 630 21.45 23.34 5.70
C ARG A 630 21.81 23.41 7.16
N TRP A 631 23.08 23.25 7.47
CA TRP A 631 23.55 23.38 8.84
C TRP A 631 24.90 24.09 8.92
N GLU A 632 25.07 24.83 10.01
CA GLU A 632 26.24 25.66 10.28
C GLU A 632 26.73 25.40 11.69
N VAL A 633 28.04 25.36 11.86
CA VAL A 633 28.72 25.08 13.13
C VAL A 633 29.69 26.21 13.43
N HIS A 634 29.67 26.73 14.66
CA HIS A 634 30.51 27.81 15.12
C HIS A 634 31.16 27.47 16.47
N ALA A 635 32.49 27.59 16.54
CA ALA A 635 33.25 27.48 17.79
C ALA A 635 34.63 28.12 17.60
N ASP A 636 35.19 28.73 18.65
CA ASP A 636 36.57 29.27 18.67
C ASP A 636 36.91 30.20 17.48
N GLY A 637 35.96 31.04 17.05
CA GLY A 637 36.13 31.94 15.91
C GLY A 637 36.17 31.25 14.53
N LYS A 638 35.88 29.96 14.47
CA LYS A 638 35.80 29.16 13.24
C LYS A 638 34.35 28.84 12.92
N SER A 639 34.07 28.75 11.62
CA SER A 639 32.75 28.37 11.10
C SER A 639 32.88 27.28 10.04
N ALA A 640 31.94 26.34 10.03
CA ALA A 640 31.70 25.46 8.90
C ALA A 640 30.23 25.52 8.48
N ILE A 641 29.97 25.44 7.17
CA ILE A 641 28.62 25.52 6.59
C ILE A 641 28.46 24.35 5.63
N CYS A 642 27.42 23.54 5.80
CA CYS A 642 27.07 22.47 4.90
C CYS A 642 25.72 22.73 4.24
N ASP A 643 25.71 22.76 2.91
CA ASP A 643 24.51 22.83 2.09
C ASP A 643 24.20 21.43 1.52
N ASN A 644 23.19 20.81 2.12
CA ASN A 644 22.51 19.59 1.68
C ASN A 644 23.44 18.41 1.41
N PHE A 645 24.56 18.31 2.14
CA PHE A 645 25.56 17.25 1.97
C PHE A 645 26.06 17.14 0.51
N ARG A 646 26.16 18.30 -0.15
CA ARG A 646 26.75 18.44 -1.50
C ARG A 646 27.98 19.34 -1.45
N VAL A 647 27.89 20.42 -0.69
CA VAL A 647 28.97 21.38 -0.50
C VAL A 647 29.13 21.64 0.99
N THR A 648 30.37 21.58 1.47
CA THR A 648 30.72 22.04 2.82
C THR A 648 31.88 23.00 2.75
N THR A 649 31.69 24.20 3.29
CA THR A 649 32.76 25.18 3.50
C THR A 649 33.32 24.95 4.91
N LEU A 650 34.58 24.59 4.99
CA LEU A 650 35.33 24.36 6.24
C LEU A 650 36.00 25.67 6.71
N PRO A 651 36.50 25.72 7.96
CA PRO A 651 37.27 26.86 8.45
C PRO A 651 38.42 27.22 7.51
N GLY A 652 38.61 28.52 7.26
CA GLY A 652 39.58 29.02 6.28
C GLY A 652 39.10 29.00 4.83
N GLY A 653 37.82 28.68 4.57
CA GLY A 653 37.19 28.81 3.25
C GLY A 653 37.40 27.62 2.31
N LYS A 654 38.06 26.55 2.77
CA LYS A 654 38.22 25.31 1.99
C LYS A 654 36.87 24.67 1.72
N GLN A 655 36.55 24.36 0.47
CA GLN A 655 35.30 23.71 0.10
C GLN A 655 35.49 22.23 -0.21
N LEU A 656 34.72 21.38 0.47
CA LEU A 656 34.49 19.99 0.08
C LEU A 656 33.24 19.96 -0.82
N LYS A 657 33.39 19.44 -2.05
CA LYS A 657 32.29 19.33 -3.02
C LYS A 657 32.18 17.90 -3.52
N GLY A 658 30.95 17.36 -3.52
CA GLY A 658 30.61 16.09 -4.16
C GLY A 658 29.86 16.30 -5.48
N LEU A 659 30.01 15.36 -6.42
CA LEU A 659 29.20 15.31 -7.65
C LEU A 659 27.73 14.97 -7.35
N ASN A 660 27.49 14.18 -6.31
CA ASN A 660 26.18 13.78 -5.83
C ASN A 660 26.05 14.14 -4.35
N GLN A 661 24.81 14.10 -3.86
CA GLN A 661 24.55 14.20 -2.42
C GLN A 661 25.09 12.96 -1.69
N ASP A 662 25.92 13.18 -0.66
CA ASP A 662 26.47 12.14 0.20
C ASP A 662 25.95 12.28 1.64
N LYS A 663 24.86 11.59 1.95
CA LYS A 663 24.32 11.54 3.32
C LYS A 663 24.95 10.42 4.17
N GLY A 664 25.98 9.73 3.70
CA GLY A 664 26.73 8.77 4.52
C GLY A 664 26.20 7.33 4.55
N GLN A 665 25.13 6.96 3.83
CA GLN A 665 24.58 5.59 3.92
C GLN A 665 25.57 4.50 3.51
N ALA A 666 26.27 4.68 2.39
CA ALA A 666 27.25 3.71 1.91
C ALA A 666 28.42 3.56 2.89
N THR A 667 28.91 4.68 3.43
CA THR A 667 29.97 4.69 4.45
C THR A 667 29.51 4.01 5.74
N ALA A 668 28.28 4.26 6.19
CA ALA A 668 27.72 3.63 7.37
C ALA A 668 27.64 2.09 7.22
N ILE A 669 27.19 1.60 6.06
CA ILE A 669 27.17 0.17 5.73
C ILE A 669 28.58 -0.40 5.75
N LYS A 670 29.52 0.26 5.06
CA LYS A 670 30.91 -0.20 4.97
C LYS A 670 31.56 -0.31 6.35
N ASP A 671 31.40 0.71 7.19
CA ASP A 671 32.00 0.74 8.51
C ASP A 671 31.36 -0.29 9.44
N THR A 672 30.06 -0.55 9.28
CA THR A 672 29.36 -1.62 10.01
C THR A 672 29.89 -3.00 9.62
N LEU A 673 30.03 -3.28 8.33
CA LEU A 673 30.58 -4.56 7.86
C LEU A 673 32.04 -4.74 8.27
N ALA A 674 32.82 -3.66 8.32
CA ALA A 674 34.19 -3.70 8.82
C ALA A 674 34.22 -4.04 10.32
N ALA A 675 33.38 -3.39 11.13
CA ALA A 675 33.30 -3.64 12.56
C ALA A 675 32.93 -5.09 12.87
N ILE A 676 31.90 -5.63 12.21
CA ILE A 676 31.48 -7.04 12.37
C ILE A 676 32.62 -8.00 12.02
N ARG A 677 33.31 -7.79 10.90
CA ARG A 677 34.43 -8.67 10.47
C ARG A 677 35.62 -8.63 11.41
N ASN A 678 35.85 -7.49 12.05
CA ASN A 678 36.98 -7.29 12.95
C ASN A 678 36.64 -7.65 14.41
N GLY A 679 35.37 -7.97 14.72
CA GLY A 679 34.91 -8.14 16.10
C GLY A 679 34.96 -6.83 16.90
N GLU A 680 34.80 -5.69 16.23
CA GLU A 680 34.75 -4.37 16.86
C GLU A 680 33.31 -4.02 17.27
N PRO A 681 33.12 -3.18 18.31
CA PRO A 681 31.81 -2.67 18.69
C PRO A 681 31.11 -1.93 17.55
N SER A 682 29.78 -1.78 17.67
CA SER A 682 29.00 -0.97 16.75
C SER A 682 29.55 0.46 16.63
N PRO A 683 29.62 1.05 15.42
CA PRO A 683 30.10 2.42 15.22
C PRO A 683 29.31 3.50 15.97
N ILE A 684 28.12 3.18 16.49
CA ILE A 684 27.33 4.06 17.36
C ILE A 684 27.14 3.32 18.69
N SER A 685 27.53 3.96 19.79
CA SER A 685 27.36 3.37 21.12
C SER A 685 25.89 3.33 21.56
N LEU A 686 25.55 2.39 22.46
CA LEU A 686 24.20 2.29 23.02
C LEU A 686 23.79 3.58 23.77
N ASP A 687 24.75 4.26 24.42
CA ASP A 687 24.51 5.56 25.09
C ASP A 687 24.14 6.68 24.11
N GLU A 688 24.77 6.72 22.93
CA GLU A 688 24.43 7.68 21.88
C GLU A 688 23.05 7.39 21.28
N ILE A 689 22.71 6.11 21.10
CA ILE A 689 21.38 5.70 20.63
C ILE A 689 20.31 6.09 21.65
N ARG A 690 20.55 5.78 22.94
CA ARG A 690 19.68 6.11 24.07
C ARG A 690 19.44 7.60 24.16
N SER A 691 20.50 8.39 24.21
CA SER A 691 20.41 9.85 24.38
C SER A 691 19.73 10.54 23.19
N THR A 692 19.99 10.09 21.96
CA THR A 692 19.27 10.59 20.77
C THR A 692 17.77 10.30 20.84
N SER A 693 17.42 9.08 21.24
CA SER A 693 16.02 8.64 21.36
C SER A 693 15.28 9.37 22.47
N GLN A 694 15.91 9.53 23.65
CA GLN A 694 15.37 10.28 24.78
C GLN A 694 15.05 11.73 24.40
N ILE A 695 15.99 12.41 23.73
CA ILE A 695 15.75 13.78 23.26
C ILE A 695 14.58 13.79 22.28
N THR A 696 14.58 12.92 21.26
CA THR A 696 13.60 12.98 20.17
C THR A 696 12.18 12.63 20.64
N ILE A 697 12.03 11.53 21.39
CA ILE A 697 10.73 11.08 21.92
C ILE A 697 10.20 12.09 22.94
N GLY A 698 11.06 12.66 23.78
CA GLY A 698 10.70 13.73 24.71
C GLY A 698 10.32 15.07 24.07
N LEU A 699 10.37 15.22 22.75
CA LEU A 699 9.81 16.40 22.06
C LEU A 699 8.31 16.29 21.80
N VAL A 700 7.76 15.07 21.85
CA VAL A 700 6.37 14.77 21.48
C VAL A 700 5.49 14.52 22.71
N HIS A 701 6.11 14.19 23.84
CA HIS A 701 5.47 14.01 25.16
C HIS A 701 5.85 15.15 26.08
#